data_AF-A0A1D8TME4-F1
#
_entry.id   AF-A0A1D8TME4-F1
#
_cell.length_a   1.000
_cell.length_b   1.000
_cell.length_c   1.000
_cell.angle_alpha   90.00
_cell.angle_beta   90.00
_cell.angle_gamma   90.00
#
_symmetry.space_group_name_H-M   'P 1'
#
loop_
_entity.id
_entity.type
_entity.pdbx_description
1 polymer ?
#
loop_
_entity_poly.entity_id
_entity_poly.type
_entity_poly.pdbx_seq_one_letter_code
_entity_poly.pdbx_strand_id
1 'polypeptide(L)'
;MATLYVNPATGSDSADGSESTPFKTITKAFDSAGSGDEIQLKPGTYNSASGETFPLKAPSGVKIIGDEANKGKDILIEGNGLFNTRFGGGQNVTLILAKDTELRGVTMTNRERRGTGAWIESGSPVVANCTFKECNREGVNVTGEAAPEIKNNDFIGSDIEGQGISITRDGKGNIQGNTCKKMGNGIAVDNNAAPRLVDNTTSENIFGIVVSGDARPILRKNRIENNERFGLSVAGNGFPDLGTTAEPGENILVNNGEFDLKNFTTVELKSVGNFLVASKASGPVSIQDAIAEVPKPTDPPDPVDPPDPVDPPDPVDPPDPVDPPDPVDPPDSTKKLTDIAGHWAEDFIEGLYSKGYVSGFNDGSFKPNQTMTRAEYAALLVNAFNPQPERAAKDFTDVDSKYWAYEKIKQAYRGGFLSGYPGGTFKPTDKVQRAQIIVSLVNGLDLTASSPNALQAYDDSGSIPTYAIDAVKTATKKEIIVNHSNIKQLNPTRNATRAEVAAMVYQALVDANKVSAINNQYIVKFQDDGIPTFADIQNHWAKEFIQGLLAEGMISGVDNTNFKPNDKINRAQYAALISKAFNPPAKREAKQFKDVGDGSWAKDAIQKAYRGGFLSGYANGNFGQADNVKRADVIVSLVNGLGLKESDPNALDLYDDKGDIPSYATDQVITATKKLIVVNSPDQRKLNPVREATRGEVAAMVYQALLDQGTLTAAVNSEYIVVG
;
A
#
# COMPACT_ATOMS: atom_id res chain seq x y z
N MET A 1 -19.77 -30.76 -17.68
CA MET A 1 -19.94 -29.58 -18.55
C MET A 1 -21.39 -29.15 -18.46
N ALA A 2 -21.72 -28.54 -17.34
CA ALA A 2 -22.95 -27.79 -17.13
C ALA A 2 -22.62 -26.29 -17.23
N THR A 3 -23.61 -25.49 -17.61
CA THR A 3 -23.56 -24.03 -17.50
C THR A 3 -24.41 -23.61 -16.32
N LEU A 4 -23.78 -22.97 -15.34
CA LEU A 4 -24.41 -22.40 -14.16
C LEU A 4 -24.56 -20.89 -14.37
N TYR A 5 -25.75 -20.35 -14.11
CA TYR A 5 -26.03 -18.93 -14.29
C TYR A 5 -26.01 -18.23 -12.95
N VAL A 6 -25.38 -17.05 -12.90
CA VAL A 6 -25.34 -16.21 -11.71
C VAL A 6 -25.92 -14.84 -12.04
N ASN A 7 -26.83 -14.37 -11.19
CA ASN A 7 -27.40 -13.03 -11.28
C ASN A 7 -27.46 -12.41 -9.88
N PRO A 8 -26.68 -11.36 -9.58
CA PRO A 8 -26.57 -10.79 -8.24
C PRO A 8 -27.82 -10.01 -7.83
N ALA A 9 -28.64 -9.58 -8.80
CA ALA A 9 -29.85 -8.80 -8.55
C ALA A 9 -31.07 -9.69 -8.28
N THR A 10 -31.26 -10.75 -9.08
CA THR A 10 -32.49 -11.56 -9.05
C THR A 10 -32.28 -13.02 -8.67
N GLY A 11 -31.04 -13.51 -8.61
CA GLY A 11 -30.73 -14.89 -8.27
C GLY A 11 -30.93 -15.24 -6.79
N SER A 12 -30.84 -16.53 -6.49
CA SER A 12 -30.92 -17.07 -5.12
C SER A 12 -29.93 -18.23 -4.93
N ASP A 13 -29.16 -18.23 -3.84
CA ASP A 13 -28.18 -19.29 -3.56
C ASP A 13 -28.82 -20.62 -3.09
N SER A 14 -30.14 -20.61 -2.88
CA SER A 14 -30.95 -21.81 -2.69
C SER A 14 -31.53 -22.36 -4.00
N ALA A 15 -31.28 -21.71 -5.14
CA ALA A 15 -31.74 -22.15 -6.45
C ALA A 15 -30.91 -23.33 -7.00
N ASP A 16 -31.22 -23.77 -8.22
CA ASP A 16 -30.50 -24.87 -8.89
C ASP A 16 -29.39 -24.40 -9.83
N GLY A 17 -29.28 -23.09 -10.09
CA GLY A 17 -28.24 -22.51 -10.93
C GLY A 17 -28.53 -22.58 -12.44
N SER A 18 -29.75 -22.97 -12.84
CA SER A 18 -30.17 -22.92 -14.25
C SER A 18 -30.45 -21.49 -14.71
N GLU A 19 -30.59 -21.26 -16.03
CA GLU A 19 -30.86 -19.92 -16.55
C GLU A 19 -32.19 -19.34 -16.03
N SER A 20 -33.22 -20.17 -15.84
CA SER A 20 -34.52 -19.76 -15.30
C SER A 20 -34.47 -19.48 -13.80
N THR A 21 -33.57 -20.12 -13.07
CA THR A 21 -33.43 -20.02 -11.61
C THR A 21 -31.95 -19.90 -11.22
N PRO A 22 -31.30 -18.76 -11.53
CA PRO A 22 -29.87 -18.59 -11.35
C PRO A 22 -29.47 -18.49 -9.89
N PHE A 23 -28.20 -18.83 -9.60
CA PHE A 23 -27.58 -18.52 -8.32
C PHE A 23 -27.47 -17.00 -8.12
N LYS A 24 -27.38 -16.56 -6.87
CA LYS A 24 -27.17 -15.15 -6.56
C LYS A 24 -25.68 -14.80 -6.58
N THR A 25 -24.83 -15.70 -6.08
CA THR A 25 -23.41 -15.44 -5.88
C THR A 25 -22.51 -16.36 -6.69
N ILE A 26 -21.36 -15.82 -7.09
CA ILE A 26 -20.23 -16.56 -7.65
C ILE A 26 -19.70 -17.55 -6.62
N THR A 27 -19.69 -17.15 -5.35
CA THR A 27 -19.34 -18.03 -4.21
C THR A 27 -20.13 -19.34 -4.27
N LYS A 28 -21.46 -19.27 -4.40
CA LYS A 28 -22.32 -20.45 -4.50
C LYS A 28 -22.08 -21.26 -5.78
N ALA A 29 -21.85 -20.57 -6.90
CA ALA A 29 -21.54 -21.23 -8.16
C ALA A 29 -20.21 -22.01 -8.08
N PHE A 30 -19.18 -21.46 -7.44
CA PHE A 30 -17.90 -22.15 -7.21
C PHE A 30 -18.03 -23.40 -6.34
N ASP A 31 -18.90 -23.37 -5.32
CA ASP A 31 -19.19 -24.57 -4.50
C ASP A 31 -19.90 -25.68 -5.30
N SER A 32 -20.53 -25.33 -6.41
CA SER A 32 -21.37 -26.23 -7.22
C SER A 32 -20.69 -26.68 -8.51
N ALA A 33 -19.68 -25.95 -8.99
CA ALA A 33 -19.03 -26.18 -10.28
C ALA A 33 -17.90 -27.23 -10.19
N GLY A 34 -17.85 -28.12 -11.18
CA GLY A 34 -16.75 -29.05 -11.40
C GLY A 34 -15.83 -28.62 -12.55
N SER A 35 -14.73 -29.36 -12.73
CA SER A 35 -13.80 -29.13 -13.84
C SER A 35 -14.50 -29.26 -15.19
N GLY A 36 -14.32 -28.27 -16.06
CA GLY A 36 -14.96 -28.17 -17.38
C GLY A 36 -16.35 -27.52 -17.37
N ASP A 37 -16.90 -27.18 -16.20
CA ASP A 37 -18.16 -26.44 -16.12
C ASP A 37 -17.95 -24.94 -16.36
N GLU A 38 -19.02 -24.30 -16.80
CA GLU A 38 -19.09 -22.86 -17.10
C GLU A 38 -19.98 -22.15 -16.09
N ILE A 39 -19.56 -20.96 -15.68
CA ILE A 39 -20.32 -20.04 -14.83
C ILE A 39 -20.56 -18.78 -15.66
N GLN A 40 -21.79 -18.65 -16.16
CA GLN A 40 -22.24 -17.50 -16.93
C GLN A 40 -22.75 -16.41 -15.99
N LEU A 41 -22.04 -15.29 -15.96
CA LEU A 41 -22.41 -14.10 -15.20
C LEU A 41 -23.37 -13.24 -16.01
N LYS A 42 -24.48 -12.82 -15.39
CA LYS A 42 -25.36 -11.77 -15.92
C LYS A 42 -24.86 -10.38 -15.47
N PRO A 43 -25.24 -9.29 -16.16
CA PRO A 43 -24.91 -7.93 -15.75
C PRO A 43 -25.27 -7.65 -14.29
N GLY A 44 -24.40 -6.92 -13.60
CA GLY A 44 -24.57 -6.56 -12.20
C GLY A 44 -23.25 -6.42 -11.44
N THR A 45 -23.37 -6.05 -10.17
CA THR A 45 -22.24 -5.92 -9.25
C THR A 45 -22.20 -7.11 -8.29
N TYR A 46 -21.09 -7.83 -8.31
CA TYR A 46 -20.76 -8.96 -7.47
C TYR A 46 -19.80 -8.50 -6.39
N ASN A 47 -20.33 -8.22 -5.20
CA ASN A 47 -19.57 -7.75 -4.05
C ASN A 47 -20.13 -8.31 -2.74
N SER A 48 -19.56 -7.94 -1.59
CA SER A 48 -20.07 -8.44 -0.30
C SER A 48 -21.51 -8.01 0.00
N ALA A 49 -22.00 -6.90 -0.58
CA ALA A 49 -23.40 -6.49 -0.44
C ALA A 49 -24.35 -7.36 -1.29
N SER A 50 -23.89 -7.92 -2.41
CA SER A 50 -24.64 -8.91 -3.19
C SER A 50 -24.56 -10.32 -2.61
N GLY A 51 -23.72 -10.54 -1.59
CA GLY A 51 -23.57 -11.81 -0.86
C GLY A 51 -22.26 -12.54 -1.09
N GLU A 52 -21.32 -11.98 -1.86
CA GLU A 52 -20.04 -12.65 -2.13
C GLU A 52 -19.15 -12.74 -0.89
N THR A 53 -18.46 -13.87 -0.76
CA THR A 53 -17.43 -14.08 0.27
C THR A 53 -16.04 -14.04 -0.37
N PHE A 54 -15.29 -12.98 -0.09
CA PHE A 54 -13.94 -12.80 -0.60
C PHE A 54 -12.86 -13.38 0.34
N PRO A 55 -11.70 -13.81 -0.19
CA PRO A 55 -11.38 -13.79 -1.61
C PRO A 55 -12.08 -14.96 -2.34
N LEU A 56 -12.58 -14.70 -3.56
CA LEU A 56 -13.19 -15.72 -4.39
C LEU A 56 -12.12 -16.71 -4.84
N LYS A 57 -12.43 -18.02 -4.87
CA LYS A 57 -11.48 -19.08 -5.20
C LYS A 57 -12.04 -19.95 -6.32
N ALA A 58 -11.65 -19.67 -7.56
CA ALA A 58 -12.12 -20.41 -8.72
C ALA A 58 -11.63 -21.87 -8.66
N PRO A 59 -12.50 -22.88 -8.74
CA PRO A 59 -12.10 -24.30 -8.78
C PRO A 59 -11.34 -24.63 -10.06
N SER A 60 -10.43 -25.62 -10.02
CA SER A 60 -9.60 -25.96 -11.18
C SER A 60 -10.43 -26.39 -12.40
N GLY A 61 -10.10 -25.86 -13.58
CA GLY A 61 -10.79 -26.18 -14.84
C GLY A 61 -12.14 -25.50 -15.04
N VAL A 62 -12.59 -24.64 -14.13
CA VAL A 62 -13.86 -23.90 -14.27
C VAL A 62 -13.68 -22.66 -15.14
N LYS A 63 -14.69 -22.36 -15.95
CA LYS A 63 -14.76 -21.16 -16.79
C LYS A 63 -15.73 -20.14 -16.20
N ILE A 64 -15.28 -18.91 -16.01
CA ILE A 64 -16.09 -17.78 -15.56
C ILE A 64 -16.26 -16.86 -16.75
N ILE A 65 -17.48 -16.76 -17.26
CA ILE A 65 -17.80 -16.09 -18.52
C ILE A 65 -18.74 -14.93 -18.22
N GLY A 66 -18.32 -13.72 -18.56
CA GLY A 66 -19.17 -12.54 -18.62
C GLY A 66 -19.47 -12.18 -20.07
N ASP A 67 -19.15 -10.93 -20.45
CA ASP A 67 -19.33 -10.38 -21.80
C ASP A 67 -17.97 -10.00 -22.39
N GLU A 68 -17.43 -10.86 -23.25
CA GLU A 68 -16.13 -10.64 -23.90
C GLU A 68 -16.18 -9.50 -24.93
N ALA A 69 -17.35 -9.21 -25.51
CA ALA A 69 -17.47 -8.22 -26.58
C ALA A 69 -17.25 -6.79 -26.06
N ASN A 70 -17.70 -6.51 -24.83
CA ASN A 70 -17.52 -5.21 -24.16
C ASN A 70 -16.52 -5.24 -23.00
N LYS A 71 -15.74 -6.31 -22.89
CA LYS A 71 -14.77 -6.56 -21.82
C LYS A 71 -15.36 -6.47 -20.40
N GLY A 72 -16.60 -6.90 -20.25
CA GLY A 72 -17.30 -6.99 -18.97
C GLY A 72 -17.72 -5.66 -18.37
N LYS A 73 -17.95 -4.63 -19.19
CA LYS A 73 -18.32 -3.27 -18.74
C LYS A 73 -19.47 -3.26 -17.73
N ASP A 74 -20.46 -4.15 -17.91
CA ASP A 74 -21.66 -4.22 -17.08
C ASP A 74 -21.62 -5.36 -16.03
N ILE A 75 -20.48 -6.04 -15.88
CA ILE A 75 -20.27 -7.17 -14.97
C ILE A 75 -19.10 -6.82 -14.05
N LEU A 76 -19.40 -6.23 -12.90
CA LEU A 76 -18.39 -5.75 -11.94
C LEU A 76 -18.19 -6.75 -10.80
N ILE A 77 -16.99 -7.31 -10.66
CA ILE A 77 -16.55 -8.05 -9.49
C ILE A 77 -15.72 -7.13 -8.60
N GLU A 78 -16.25 -6.78 -7.44
CA GLU A 78 -15.66 -5.81 -6.52
C GLU A 78 -15.53 -6.42 -5.13
N GLY A 79 -14.30 -6.60 -4.67
CA GLY A 79 -14.08 -7.15 -3.34
C GLY A 79 -12.63 -7.35 -3.02
N ASN A 80 -12.38 -7.73 -1.78
CA ASN A 80 -11.05 -7.84 -1.22
C ASN A 80 -11.07 -8.88 -0.10
N GLY A 81 -9.99 -9.65 0.06
CA GLY A 81 -9.94 -10.71 1.04
C GLY A 81 -8.53 -11.25 1.25
N LEU A 82 -8.25 -11.68 2.48
CA LEU A 82 -6.93 -12.18 2.83
C LEU A 82 -6.71 -13.59 2.27
N PHE A 83 -5.72 -13.74 1.40
CA PHE A 83 -5.23 -14.99 0.85
C PHE A 83 -3.83 -15.29 1.37
N ASN A 84 -3.68 -16.40 2.10
CA ASN A 84 -2.36 -16.87 2.53
C ASN A 84 -1.73 -17.66 1.37
N THR A 85 -0.71 -17.08 0.75
CA THR A 85 0.02 -17.75 -0.34
C THR A 85 0.82 -18.94 0.20
N ARG A 86 1.00 -19.98 -0.64
CA ARG A 86 1.89 -21.11 -0.34
C ARG A 86 3.36 -20.70 -0.15
N PHE A 87 3.72 -19.50 -0.59
CA PHE A 87 5.07 -18.94 -0.44
C PHE A 87 5.26 -18.11 0.83
N GLY A 88 4.25 -18.06 1.72
CA GLY A 88 4.28 -17.33 2.98
C GLY A 88 3.83 -15.86 2.86
N GLY A 89 3.12 -15.38 3.87
CA GLY A 89 2.56 -14.02 3.92
C GLY A 89 1.13 -13.92 3.39
N GLY A 90 0.34 -13.02 4.00
CA GLY A 90 -1.02 -12.74 3.56
C GLY A 90 -1.06 -11.70 2.43
N GLN A 91 -1.84 -11.97 1.39
CA GLN A 91 -2.08 -11.09 0.24
C GLN A 91 -3.55 -10.66 0.24
N ASN A 92 -3.85 -9.41 -0.10
CA ASN A 92 -5.24 -9.00 -0.30
C ASN A 92 -5.62 -9.21 -1.78
N VAL A 93 -6.58 -10.09 -2.03
CA VAL A 93 -6.95 -10.57 -3.38
C VAL A 93 -8.46 -10.55 -3.56
N THR A 94 -8.93 -10.22 -4.77
CA THR A 94 -10.35 -10.37 -5.14
C THR A 94 -10.64 -11.80 -5.60
N LEU A 95 -9.88 -12.31 -6.58
CA LEU A 95 -10.07 -13.65 -7.14
C LEU A 95 -8.76 -14.44 -7.22
N ILE A 96 -8.77 -15.66 -6.71
CA ILE A 96 -7.70 -16.65 -6.92
C ILE A 96 -8.12 -17.55 -8.08
N LEU A 97 -7.26 -17.66 -9.07
CA LEU A 97 -7.43 -18.56 -10.21
C LEU A 97 -6.61 -19.83 -9.96
N ALA A 98 -7.31 -20.95 -9.80
CA ALA A 98 -6.66 -22.25 -9.73
C ALA A 98 -6.17 -22.71 -11.11
N LYS A 99 -5.51 -23.87 -11.15
CA LYS A 99 -4.97 -24.45 -12.38
C LYS A 99 -6.08 -24.61 -13.44
N ASP A 100 -5.75 -24.24 -14.67
CA ASP A 100 -6.56 -24.41 -15.88
C ASP A 100 -7.95 -23.74 -15.83
N THR A 101 -8.10 -22.71 -15.00
CA THR A 101 -9.31 -21.87 -14.96
C THR A 101 -9.35 -20.86 -16.09
N GLU A 102 -10.55 -20.40 -16.46
CA GLU A 102 -10.72 -19.30 -17.41
C GLU A 102 -11.53 -18.17 -16.78
N LEU A 103 -11.06 -16.93 -16.90
CA LEU A 103 -11.78 -15.70 -16.53
C LEU A 103 -11.92 -14.83 -17.79
N ARG A 104 -13.16 -14.55 -18.19
CA ARG A 104 -13.44 -13.88 -19.45
C ARG A 104 -14.54 -12.84 -19.33
N GLY A 105 -14.36 -11.67 -19.95
CA GLY A 105 -15.46 -10.71 -20.11
C GLY A 105 -15.98 -10.11 -18.82
N VAL A 106 -15.12 -9.81 -17.84
CA VAL A 106 -15.54 -9.19 -16.57
C VAL A 106 -14.76 -7.90 -16.30
N THR A 107 -15.39 -6.98 -15.57
CA THR A 107 -14.69 -5.89 -14.89
C THR A 107 -14.34 -6.31 -13.46
N MET A 108 -13.12 -6.05 -13.01
CA MET A 108 -12.66 -6.36 -11.64
C MET A 108 -12.03 -5.15 -10.96
N THR A 109 -12.27 -5.02 -9.66
CA THR A 109 -11.73 -3.92 -8.85
C THR A 109 -11.32 -4.35 -7.44
N ASN A 110 -10.15 -3.84 -7.00
CA ASN A 110 -9.66 -3.99 -5.63
C ASN A 110 -8.94 -2.72 -5.14
N ARG A 111 -9.68 -1.84 -4.47
CA ARG A 111 -9.19 -0.52 -4.06
C ARG A 111 -8.39 -0.52 -2.74
N GLU A 112 -8.13 -1.68 -2.15
CA GLU A 112 -7.27 -1.75 -0.97
C GLU A 112 -5.82 -1.40 -1.33
N ARG A 113 -5.05 -0.74 -0.45
CA ARG A 113 -3.68 -0.29 -0.76
C ARG A 113 -2.77 -1.40 -1.30
N ARG A 114 -2.99 -2.65 -0.87
CA ARG A 114 -2.30 -3.85 -1.36
C ARG A 114 -3.25 -4.83 -2.09
N GLY A 115 -4.32 -4.29 -2.66
CA GLY A 115 -5.40 -5.02 -3.32
C GLY A 115 -4.99 -5.50 -4.71
N THR A 116 -5.04 -6.82 -4.88
CA THR A 116 -4.83 -7.49 -6.17
C THR A 116 -6.17 -7.90 -6.75
N GLY A 117 -6.37 -7.69 -8.05
CA GLY A 117 -7.55 -8.22 -8.75
C GLY A 117 -7.51 -9.75 -8.80
N ALA A 118 -6.76 -10.31 -9.75
CA ALA A 118 -6.60 -11.75 -9.91
C ALA A 118 -5.21 -12.25 -9.48
N TRP A 119 -5.16 -13.37 -8.77
CA TRP A 119 -3.93 -14.00 -8.28
C TRP A 119 -3.75 -15.41 -8.85
N ILE A 120 -2.58 -15.68 -9.43
CA ILE A 120 -2.25 -16.94 -10.11
C ILE A 120 -0.91 -17.48 -9.59
N GLU A 121 -0.90 -18.70 -9.02
CA GLU A 121 0.33 -19.32 -8.47
C GLU A 121 0.81 -20.58 -9.19
N SER A 122 -0.02 -21.18 -10.05
CA SER A 122 0.28 -22.44 -10.74
C SER A 122 -0.61 -22.69 -11.94
N GLY A 123 -0.19 -23.60 -12.84
CA GLY A 123 -0.98 -24.00 -14.00
C GLY A 123 -1.01 -22.96 -15.11
N SER A 124 -1.93 -23.15 -16.05
CA SER A 124 -2.04 -22.29 -17.23
C SER A 124 -3.45 -21.68 -17.37
N PRO A 125 -3.92 -20.89 -16.37
CA PRO A 125 -5.24 -20.27 -16.49
C PRO A 125 -5.27 -19.21 -17.59
N VAL A 126 -6.46 -18.92 -18.10
CA VAL A 126 -6.72 -17.91 -19.12
C VAL A 126 -7.40 -16.71 -18.48
N VAL A 127 -6.89 -15.51 -18.72
CA VAL A 127 -7.53 -14.24 -18.41
C VAL A 127 -7.70 -13.48 -19.72
N ALA A 128 -8.92 -13.36 -20.23
CA ALA A 128 -9.15 -12.82 -21.57
C ALA A 128 -10.28 -11.80 -21.63
N ASN A 129 -10.07 -10.73 -22.39
CA ASN A 129 -11.11 -9.73 -22.67
C ASN A 129 -11.76 -9.19 -21.37
N CYS A 130 -10.97 -8.93 -20.34
CA CYS A 130 -11.43 -8.38 -19.07
C CYS A 130 -10.98 -6.93 -18.88
N THR A 131 -11.63 -6.22 -17.98
CA THR A 131 -11.21 -4.88 -17.53
C THR A 131 -10.79 -4.94 -16.05
N PHE A 132 -9.51 -4.72 -15.75
CA PHE A 132 -9.02 -4.54 -14.38
C PHE A 132 -8.92 -3.05 -14.09
N LYS A 133 -9.83 -2.53 -13.27
CA LYS A 133 -9.95 -1.11 -12.97
C LYS A 133 -9.67 -0.85 -11.49
N GLU A 134 -8.83 0.12 -11.20
CA GLU A 134 -8.58 0.59 -9.82
C GLU A 134 -8.16 -0.54 -8.85
N CYS A 135 -7.36 -1.49 -9.35
CA CYS A 135 -6.65 -2.47 -8.52
C CYS A 135 -5.36 -1.84 -7.99
N ASN A 136 -5.35 -1.46 -6.72
CA ASN A 136 -4.37 -0.53 -6.16
C ASN A 136 -2.96 -1.13 -5.95
N ARG A 137 -2.79 -2.45 -6.04
CA ARG A 137 -1.47 -3.10 -6.06
C ARG A 137 -1.12 -3.67 -7.43
N GLU A 138 -1.88 -4.65 -7.90
CA GLU A 138 -1.84 -5.08 -9.29
C GLU A 138 -3.18 -5.59 -9.81
N GLY A 139 -3.46 -5.43 -11.10
CA GLY A 139 -4.64 -6.02 -11.72
C GLY A 139 -4.55 -7.55 -11.73
N VAL A 140 -3.46 -8.09 -12.29
CA VAL A 140 -3.16 -9.52 -12.27
C VAL A 140 -1.75 -9.77 -11.70
N ASN A 141 -1.64 -10.65 -10.71
CA ASN A 141 -0.37 -11.17 -10.21
C ASN A 141 -0.15 -12.61 -10.69
N VAL A 142 0.98 -12.85 -11.33
CA VAL A 142 1.49 -14.16 -11.72
C VAL A 142 2.73 -14.45 -10.87
N THR A 143 2.70 -15.55 -10.14
CA THR A 143 3.82 -15.96 -9.28
C THR A 143 3.99 -17.47 -9.25
N GLY A 144 5.00 -17.94 -8.54
CA GLY A 144 5.36 -19.36 -8.52
C GLY A 144 5.84 -19.84 -9.88
N GLU A 145 5.26 -20.94 -10.37
CA GLU A 145 5.60 -21.57 -11.66
C GLU A 145 4.45 -21.45 -12.68
N ALA A 146 3.52 -20.51 -12.45
CA ALA A 146 2.37 -20.31 -13.32
C ALA A 146 2.78 -19.90 -14.75
N ALA A 147 2.04 -20.37 -15.75
CA ALA A 147 2.23 -20.04 -17.15
C ALA A 147 0.90 -19.69 -17.84
N PRO A 148 0.22 -18.60 -17.43
CA PRO A 148 -1.11 -18.26 -17.93
C PRO A 148 -1.10 -17.71 -19.37
N GLU A 149 -2.28 -17.70 -19.99
CA GLU A 149 -2.57 -16.82 -21.12
C GLU A 149 -3.31 -15.57 -20.60
N ILE A 150 -2.69 -14.40 -20.72
CA ILE A 150 -3.32 -13.13 -20.36
C ILE A 150 -3.48 -12.33 -21.65
N LYS A 151 -4.70 -12.23 -22.18
CA LYS A 151 -4.94 -11.68 -23.52
C LYS A 151 -6.04 -10.63 -23.63
N ASN A 152 -5.76 -9.56 -24.37
CA ASN A 152 -6.74 -8.53 -24.76
C ASN A 152 -7.46 -7.86 -23.57
N ASN A 153 -6.81 -7.79 -22.40
CA ASN A 153 -7.37 -7.16 -21.21
C ASN A 153 -6.99 -5.68 -21.13
N ASP A 154 -7.85 -4.89 -20.49
CA ASP A 154 -7.58 -3.49 -20.19
C ASP A 154 -7.29 -3.31 -18.70
N PHE A 155 -6.10 -2.80 -18.39
CA PHE A 155 -5.65 -2.46 -17.05
C PHE A 155 -5.66 -0.95 -16.90
N ILE A 156 -6.63 -0.44 -16.14
CA ILE A 156 -6.90 0.99 -16.02
C ILE A 156 -6.69 1.42 -14.57
N GLY A 157 -5.65 2.21 -14.38
CA GLY A 157 -5.16 2.54 -13.06
C GLY A 157 -5.78 3.76 -12.40
N SER A 158 -5.33 3.88 -11.15
CA SER A 158 -5.47 4.97 -10.20
C SER A 158 -4.69 6.25 -10.48
N ASP A 159 -4.75 7.13 -9.49
CA ASP A 159 -3.72 8.12 -9.17
C ASP A 159 -2.67 7.54 -8.21
N ILE A 160 -2.67 6.20 -8.06
CA ILE A 160 -1.92 5.41 -7.09
C ILE A 160 -0.93 4.53 -7.86
N GLU A 161 0.27 4.34 -7.32
CA GLU A 161 1.41 3.63 -7.92
C GLU A 161 1.23 2.08 -8.03
N GLY A 162 0.03 1.60 -8.39
CA GLY A 162 -0.24 0.18 -8.65
C GLY A 162 0.36 -0.31 -9.97
N GLN A 163 0.26 -1.61 -10.24
CA GLN A 163 0.79 -2.24 -11.46
C GLN A 163 -0.35 -2.79 -12.33
N GLY A 164 -0.23 -2.78 -13.65
CA GLY A 164 -1.19 -3.49 -14.50
C GLY A 164 -1.07 -5.00 -14.29
N ILE A 165 0.06 -5.54 -14.74
CA ILE A 165 0.41 -6.97 -14.63
C ILE A 165 1.75 -7.10 -13.88
N SER A 166 1.81 -7.97 -12.89
CA SER A 166 3.05 -8.33 -12.20
C SER A 166 3.35 -9.81 -12.39
N ILE A 167 4.54 -10.14 -12.92
CA ILE A 167 5.04 -11.51 -13.04
C ILE A 167 6.32 -11.65 -12.21
N THR A 168 6.31 -12.56 -11.24
CA THR A 168 7.38 -12.72 -10.24
C THR A 168 7.81 -14.17 -10.10
N ARG A 169 8.85 -14.43 -9.29
CA ARG A 169 9.44 -15.76 -9.06
C ARG A 169 9.81 -16.44 -10.38
N ASP A 170 9.28 -17.63 -10.67
CA ASP A 170 9.56 -18.41 -11.89
C ASP A 170 8.39 -18.34 -12.88
N GLY A 171 7.54 -17.31 -12.76
CA GLY A 171 6.36 -17.10 -13.58
C GLY A 171 6.69 -16.95 -15.06
N LYS A 172 5.82 -17.52 -15.90
CA LYS A 172 5.92 -17.56 -17.36
C LYS A 172 4.57 -17.15 -17.96
N GLY A 173 4.27 -17.63 -19.16
CA GLY A 173 2.99 -17.42 -19.83
C GLY A 173 3.12 -16.56 -21.08
N ASN A 174 1.99 -16.42 -21.79
CA ASN A 174 1.85 -15.56 -22.95
C ASN A 174 0.97 -14.37 -22.58
N ILE A 175 1.57 -13.19 -22.58
CA ILE A 175 0.91 -11.92 -22.23
C ILE A 175 0.76 -11.15 -23.54
N GLN A 176 -0.46 -11.12 -24.07
CA GLN A 176 -0.69 -10.69 -25.44
C GLN A 176 -1.81 -9.65 -25.60
N GLY A 177 -1.59 -8.58 -26.36
CA GLY A 177 -2.68 -7.67 -26.73
C GLY A 177 -3.28 -6.87 -25.56
N ASN A 178 -2.62 -6.83 -24.39
CA ASN A 178 -3.16 -6.14 -23.22
C ASN A 178 -2.81 -4.65 -23.27
N THR A 179 -3.70 -3.81 -22.73
CA THR A 179 -3.48 -2.37 -22.59
C THR A 179 -3.32 -2.01 -21.12
N CYS A 180 -2.18 -1.41 -20.73
CA CYS A 180 -1.95 -0.89 -19.38
C CYS A 180 -1.81 0.62 -19.39
N LYS A 181 -2.70 1.31 -18.67
CA LYS A 181 -2.77 2.77 -18.66
C LYS A 181 -3.02 3.35 -17.28
N LYS A 182 -2.37 4.49 -16.98
CA LYS A 182 -2.50 5.24 -15.71
C LYS A 182 -2.11 4.45 -14.47
N MET A 183 -1.04 3.66 -14.56
CA MET A 183 -0.50 2.86 -13.46
C MET A 183 0.86 3.39 -13.01
N GLY A 184 1.37 2.93 -11.87
CA GLY A 184 2.78 3.04 -11.53
C GLY A 184 3.65 2.28 -12.54
N ASN A 185 3.46 0.96 -12.63
CA ASN A 185 4.10 0.12 -13.66
C ASN A 185 3.03 -0.44 -14.61
N GLY A 186 3.20 -0.32 -15.92
CA GLY A 186 2.31 -1.00 -16.87
C GLY A 186 2.42 -2.52 -16.73
N ILE A 187 3.62 -3.06 -16.96
CA ILE A 187 3.96 -4.48 -16.76
C ILE A 187 5.27 -4.57 -15.98
N ALA A 188 5.29 -5.35 -14.90
CA ALA A 188 6.49 -5.61 -14.12
C ALA A 188 6.87 -7.10 -14.17
N VAL A 189 8.13 -7.38 -14.49
CA VAL A 189 8.71 -8.73 -14.56
C VAL A 189 9.93 -8.78 -13.64
N ASP A 190 9.87 -9.60 -12.59
CA ASP A 190 10.88 -9.62 -11.52
C ASP A 190 11.32 -11.06 -11.15
N ASN A 191 12.34 -11.18 -10.32
CA ASN A 191 12.99 -12.45 -9.93
C ASN A 191 13.46 -13.25 -11.16
N ASN A 192 13.11 -14.53 -11.31
CA ASN A 192 13.54 -15.39 -12.42
C ASN A 192 12.50 -15.47 -13.55
N ALA A 193 11.51 -14.57 -13.56
CA ALA A 193 10.37 -14.68 -14.45
C ALA A 193 10.79 -14.58 -15.92
N ALA A 194 10.17 -15.39 -16.77
CA ALA A 194 10.49 -15.47 -18.20
C ALA A 194 9.21 -15.57 -19.08
N PRO A 195 8.31 -14.57 -19.03
CA PRO A 195 7.12 -14.53 -19.86
C PRO A 195 7.44 -14.11 -21.32
N ARG A 196 6.51 -14.41 -22.23
CA ARG A 196 6.46 -13.78 -23.56
C ARG A 196 5.49 -12.60 -23.50
N LEU A 197 5.98 -11.39 -23.81
CA LEU A 197 5.19 -10.17 -23.91
C LEU A 197 5.05 -9.82 -25.39
N VAL A 198 3.85 -9.97 -25.93
CA VAL A 198 3.59 -9.80 -27.37
C VAL A 198 2.48 -8.78 -27.60
N ASP A 199 2.70 -7.77 -28.42
CA ASP A 199 1.62 -6.87 -28.86
C ASP A 199 0.88 -6.16 -27.70
N ASN A 200 1.56 -5.92 -26.57
CA ASN A 200 0.97 -5.17 -25.46
C ASN A 200 1.21 -3.68 -25.63
N THR A 201 0.25 -2.88 -25.17
CA THR A 201 0.34 -1.42 -25.14
C THR A 201 0.49 -0.92 -23.71
N THR A 202 1.52 -0.11 -23.43
CA THR A 202 1.68 0.56 -22.13
C THR A 202 1.81 2.07 -22.34
N SER A 203 0.90 2.85 -21.76
CA SER A 203 0.89 4.31 -21.91
C SER A 203 0.37 5.07 -20.70
N GLU A 204 0.82 6.31 -20.49
CA GLU A 204 0.43 7.16 -19.36
C GLU A 204 0.69 6.49 -17.99
N ASN A 205 1.66 5.58 -17.91
CA ASN A 205 2.12 5.01 -16.64
C ASN A 205 3.36 5.77 -16.15
N ILE A 206 3.74 5.63 -14.88
CA ILE A 206 5.05 6.15 -14.43
C ILE A 206 6.17 5.42 -15.20
N PHE A 207 6.09 4.09 -15.26
CA PHE A 207 6.97 3.22 -16.04
C PHE A 207 6.14 2.29 -16.93
N GLY A 208 6.53 2.14 -18.21
CA GLY A 208 5.84 1.26 -19.15
C GLY A 208 6.04 -0.21 -18.81
N ILE A 209 7.24 -0.74 -19.08
CA ILE A 209 7.67 -2.10 -18.71
C ILE A 209 8.90 -2.04 -17.81
N VAL A 210 8.86 -2.76 -16.69
CA VAL A 210 9.98 -2.87 -15.74
C VAL A 210 10.46 -4.31 -15.69
N VAL A 211 11.76 -4.51 -15.91
CA VAL A 211 12.44 -5.81 -15.82
C VAL A 211 13.50 -5.73 -14.74
N SER A 212 13.40 -6.56 -13.70
CA SER A 212 14.33 -6.58 -12.58
C SER A 212 14.69 -8.00 -12.12
N GLY A 213 15.55 -8.12 -11.12
CA GLY A 213 16.03 -9.42 -10.64
C GLY A 213 16.88 -10.14 -11.69
N ASP A 214 16.61 -11.42 -11.92
CA ASP A 214 17.22 -12.29 -12.94
C ASP A 214 16.23 -12.55 -14.10
N ALA A 215 15.27 -11.65 -14.33
CA ALA A 215 14.18 -11.87 -15.26
C ALA A 215 14.69 -11.93 -16.72
N ARG A 216 14.03 -12.77 -17.52
CA ARG A 216 14.38 -13.05 -18.93
C ARG A 216 13.12 -13.02 -19.83
N PRO A 217 12.35 -11.93 -19.87
CA PRO A 217 11.18 -11.87 -20.73
C PRO A 217 11.58 -11.75 -22.21
N ILE A 218 10.71 -12.24 -23.09
CA ILE A 218 10.83 -12.05 -24.55
C ILE A 218 9.83 -10.98 -24.97
N LEU A 219 10.30 -9.87 -25.54
CA LEU A 219 9.45 -8.76 -25.97
C LEU A 219 9.34 -8.73 -27.49
N ARG A 220 8.12 -8.85 -28.02
CA ARG A 220 7.83 -8.72 -29.45
C ARG A 220 6.66 -7.77 -29.69
N LYS A 221 6.78 -6.86 -30.66
CA LYS A 221 5.66 -6.05 -31.15
C LYS A 221 4.95 -5.20 -30.09
N ASN A 222 5.59 -4.94 -28.94
CA ASN A 222 4.96 -4.14 -27.89
C ASN A 222 5.06 -2.65 -28.23
N ARG A 223 4.05 -1.88 -27.82
CA ARG A 223 3.97 -0.43 -28.00
C ARG A 223 4.03 0.27 -26.64
N ILE A 224 5.18 0.88 -26.35
CA ILE A 224 5.54 1.41 -25.04
C ILE A 224 5.76 2.91 -25.18
N GLU A 225 4.74 3.71 -24.89
CA GLU A 225 4.79 5.13 -25.21
C GLU A 225 4.08 6.05 -24.22
N ASN A 226 4.42 7.34 -24.22
CA ASN A 226 3.74 8.35 -23.42
C ASN A 226 3.71 8.02 -21.91
N ASN A 227 4.71 7.29 -21.41
CA ASN A 227 4.88 7.03 -19.99
C ASN A 227 5.64 8.21 -19.35
N GLU A 228 5.31 8.54 -18.10
CA GLU A 228 5.79 9.75 -17.43
C GLU A 228 7.32 9.76 -17.25
N ARG A 229 7.94 8.60 -17.03
CA ARG A 229 9.39 8.47 -16.84
C ARG A 229 10.05 7.58 -17.88
N PHE A 230 9.95 6.26 -17.74
CA PHE A 230 10.66 5.33 -18.61
C PHE A 230 9.70 4.46 -19.42
N GLY A 231 10.03 4.23 -20.69
CA GLY A 231 9.36 3.23 -21.50
C GLY A 231 9.68 1.82 -21.00
N LEU A 232 10.89 1.34 -21.30
CA LEU A 232 11.44 0.10 -20.75
C LEU A 232 12.56 0.41 -19.77
N SER A 233 12.53 -0.19 -18.58
CA SER A 233 13.63 -0.14 -17.62
C SER A 233 14.11 -1.53 -17.25
N VAL A 234 15.44 -1.70 -17.20
CA VAL A 234 16.09 -2.99 -16.90
C VAL A 234 17.08 -2.79 -15.75
N ALA A 235 16.92 -3.54 -14.67
CA ALA A 235 17.73 -3.44 -13.46
C ALA A 235 18.12 -4.82 -12.90
N GLY A 236 18.98 -4.84 -11.89
CA GLY A 236 19.53 -6.08 -11.33
C GLY A 236 20.38 -6.84 -12.35
N ASN A 237 20.10 -8.12 -12.52
CA ASN A 237 20.66 -8.99 -13.55
C ASN A 237 19.66 -9.22 -14.70
N GLY A 238 18.62 -8.40 -14.83
CA GLY A 238 17.57 -8.54 -15.83
C GLY A 238 18.17 -8.51 -17.25
N PHE A 239 17.69 -9.40 -18.12
CA PHE A 239 18.22 -9.53 -19.47
C PHE A 239 17.08 -9.89 -20.44
N PRO A 240 16.25 -8.89 -20.82
CA PRO A 240 15.16 -9.11 -21.75
C PRO A 240 15.71 -9.42 -23.15
N ASP A 241 15.06 -10.34 -23.84
CA ASP A 241 15.25 -10.55 -25.28
C ASP A 241 14.45 -9.48 -26.04
N LEU A 242 15.17 -8.47 -26.55
CA LEU A 242 14.65 -7.39 -27.37
C LEU A 242 14.80 -7.66 -28.87
N GLY A 243 14.98 -8.91 -29.28
CA GLY A 243 15.10 -9.32 -30.67
C GLY A 243 16.50 -9.76 -31.04
N THR A 244 16.54 -10.53 -32.13
CA THR A 244 17.76 -10.99 -32.80
C THR A 244 17.65 -10.71 -34.29
N THR A 245 18.73 -10.91 -35.04
CA THR A 245 18.69 -10.78 -36.51
C THR A 245 17.79 -11.83 -37.18
N ALA A 246 17.57 -12.97 -36.52
CA ALA A 246 16.68 -14.03 -37.01
C ALA A 246 15.21 -13.81 -36.61
N GLU A 247 14.98 -13.20 -35.44
CA GLU A 247 13.65 -12.87 -34.91
C GLU A 247 13.68 -11.42 -34.38
N PRO A 248 13.41 -10.43 -35.24
CA PRO A 248 13.38 -9.02 -34.86
C PRO A 248 12.40 -8.75 -33.71
N GLY A 249 12.74 -7.78 -32.86
CA GLY A 249 11.91 -7.41 -31.72
C GLY A 249 10.59 -6.74 -32.13
N GLU A 250 10.62 -5.86 -33.13
CA GLU A 250 9.47 -5.08 -33.61
C GLU A 250 8.78 -4.23 -32.52
N ASN A 251 9.46 -3.97 -31.39
CA ASN A 251 8.90 -3.14 -30.32
C ASN A 251 9.05 -1.66 -30.66
N ILE A 252 8.07 -0.84 -30.27
CA ILE A 252 8.06 0.61 -30.45
C ILE A 252 8.13 1.26 -29.07
N LEU A 253 9.23 1.94 -28.77
CA LEU A 253 9.46 2.66 -27.51
C LEU A 253 9.67 4.14 -27.83
N VAL A 254 8.65 4.97 -27.63
CA VAL A 254 8.69 6.39 -28.05
C VAL A 254 7.93 7.31 -27.11
N ASN A 255 8.28 8.59 -27.10
CA ASN A 255 7.57 9.63 -26.35
C ASN A 255 7.48 9.36 -24.84
N ASN A 256 8.43 8.61 -24.28
CA ASN A 256 8.53 8.43 -22.83
C ASN A 256 9.31 9.59 -22.21
N GLY A 257 8.93 9.99 -21.00
CA GLY A 257 9.35 11.26 -20.39
C GLY A 257 10.87 11.45 -20.30
N GLU A 258 11.56 10.62 -19.52
CA GLU A 258 13.01 10.66 -19.37
C GLU A 258 13.71 9.81 -20.45
N PHE A 259 13.42 8.51 -20.52
CA PHE A 259 14.09 7.56 -21.42
C PHE A 259 13.09 6.59 -22.05
N ASP A 260 13.27 6.28 -23.34
CA ASP A 260 12.53 5.20 -24.00
C ASP A 260 13.04 3.83 -23.53
N LEU A 261 14.36 3.71 -23.34
CA LEU A 261 15.00 2.54 -22.76
C LEU A 261 16.08 2.95 -21.77
N LYS A 262 15.94 2.51 -20.52
CA LYS A 262 16.93 2.71 -19.46
C LYS A 262 17.48 1.37 -18.97
N ASN A 263 18.74 1.08 -19.32
CA ASN A 263 19.49 -0.05 -18.80
C ASN A 263 20.34 0.38 -17.60
N PHE A 264 19.96 -0.07 -16.40
CA PHE A 264 20.72 0.12 -15.16
C PHE A 264 21.74 -1.00 -14.92
N THR A 265 21.76 -2.04 -15.75
CA THR A 265 22.70 -3.16 -15.63
C THR A 265 24.06 -2.81 -16.24
N THR A 266 25.05 -3.66 -15.98
CA THR A 266 26.38 -3.56 -16.60
C THR A 266 26.50 -4.32 -17.92
N VAL A 267 25.48 -5.11 -18.29
CA VAL A 267 25.50 -5.94 -19.49
C VAL A 267 24.83 -5.19 -20.63
N GLU A 268 25.44 -5.22 -21.82
CA GLU A 268 24.86 -4.59 -23.01
C GLU A 268 23.58 -5.30 -23.45
N LEU A 269 22.51 -4.53 -23.62
CA LEU A 269 21.27 -4.98 -24.24
C LEU A 269 21.30 -4.69 -25.74
N LYS A 270 21.07 -5.75 -26.53
CA LYS A 270 20.95 -5.63 -27.99
C LYS A 270 19.49 -5.41 -28.35
N SER A 271 19.19 -4.23 -28.86
CA SER A 271 17.87 -3.86 -29.38
C SER A 271 17.88 -4.07 -30.89
N VAL A 272 17.45 -5.25 -31.35
CA VAL A 272 17.45 -5.61 -32.78
C VAL A 272 16.05 -5.52 -33.35
N GLY A 273 15.85 -4.71 -34.38
CA GLY A 273 14.53 -4.59 -35.03
C GLY A 273 13.50 -3.79 -34.25
N ASN A 274 13.91 -2.96 -33.28
CA ASN A 274 12.99 -2.11 -32.51
C ASN A 274 13.10 -0.64 -32.94
N PHE A 275 12.04 0.11 -32.71
CA PHE A 275 12.06 1.57 -32.78
C PHE A 275 12.29 2.15 -31.38
N LEU A 276 13.34 2.96 -31.22
CA LEU A 276 13.55 3.83 -30.07
C LEU A 276 14.43 5.03 -30.45
N VAL A 277 14.24 6.16 -29.79
CA VAL A 277 15.08 7.34 -30.03
C VAL A 277 16.45 7.12 -29.38
N ALA A 278 17.54 7.12 -30.15
CA ALA A 278 18.87 6.80 -29.64
C ALA A 278 19.32 7.69 -28.47
N SER A 279 18.97 8.99 -28.48
CA SER A 279 19.26 9.92 -27.37
C SER A 279 18.41 9.66 -26.12
N LYS A 280 17.35 8.88 -26.25
CA LYS A 280 16.47 8.42 -25.16
C LYS A 280 16.79 6.99 -24.72
N ALA A 281 17.84 6.37 -25.27
CA ALA A 281 18.43 5.15 -24.74
C ALA A 281 19.57 5.51 -23.77
N SER A 282 19.61 4.89 -22.58
CA SER A 282 20.65 5.17 -21.59
C SER A 282 21.14 3.89 -20.91
N GLY A 283 22.46 3.81 -20.69
CA GLY A 283 23.15 2.62 -20.22
C GLY A 283 23.78 1.81 -21.37
N PRO A 284 24.37 0.63 -21.09
CA PRO A 284 24.93 -0.24 -22.12
C PRO A 284 23.84 -0.78 -23.06
N VAL A 285 23.64 -0.14 -24.21
CA VAL A 285 22.58 -0.48 -25.18
C VAL A 285 23.12 -0.32 -26.59
N SER A 286 22.96 -1.35 -27.42
CA SER A 286 23.24 -1.27 -28.86
C SER A 286 21.94 -1.41 -29.66
N ILE A 287 21.71 -0.47 -30.57
CA ILE A 287 20.52 -0.44 -31.44
C ILE A 287 20.96 -0.93 -32.83
N GLN A 288 20.26 -1.94 -33.36
CA GLN A 288 20.58 -2.60 -34.62
C GLN A 288 19.30 -2.78 -35.42
N ASP A 289 19.37 -2.62 -36.74
CA ASP A 289 18.25 -2.83 -37.66
C ASP A 289 16.96 -2.10 -37.23
N ALA A 290 17.10 -0.86 -36.73
CA ALA A 290 15.98 -0.09 -36.22
C ALA A 290 14.90 0.11 -37.28
N ILE A 291 13.63 0.06 -36.87
CA ILE A 291 12.50 0.34 -37.74
C ILE A 291 12.64 1.79 -38.26
N ALA A 292 12.48 2.00 -39.58
CA ALA A 292 12.77 3.29 -40.22
C ALA A 292 11.73 4.39 -39.89
N GLU A 293 10.47 4.01 -39.70
CA GLU A 293 9.36 4.91 -39.37
C GLU A 293 8.47 4.27 -38.32
N VAL A 294 7.96 5.07 -37.37
CA VAL A 294 6.96 4.59 -36.40
C VAL A 294 5.67 4.30 -37.15
N PRO A 295 5.20 3.04 -37.22
CA PRO A 295 3.87 2.75 -37.74
C PRO A 295 2.85 3.58 -36.97
N LYS A 296 1.95 4.27 -37.70
CA LYS A 296 0.81 4.93 -37.06
C LYS A 296 0.09 3.91 -36.16
N PRO A 297 -0.46 4.33 -35.01
CA PRO A 297 -1.28 3.45 -34.20
C PRO A 297 -2.27 2.74 -35.13
N THR A 298 -2.28 1.41 -35.12
CA THR A 298 -3.42 0.70 -35.71
C THR A 298 -4.60 1.06 -34.84
N ASP A 299 -5.53 1.84 -35.40
CA ASP A 299 -6.82 2.06 -34.75
C ASP A 299 -7.36 0.68 -34.34
N PRO A 300 -7.87 0.52 -33.10
CA PRO A 300 -8.53 -0.72 -32.75
C PRO A 300 -9.59 -1.01 -33.82
N PRO A 301 -9.82 -2.29 -34.19
CA PRO A 301 -10.90 -2.60 -35.12
C PRO A 301 -12.17 -1.92 -34.63
N ASP A 302 -12.81 -1.15 -35.52
CA ASP A 302 -14.09 -0.53 -35.22
C ASP A 302 -14.98 -1.60 -34.55
N PRO A 303 -15.64 -1.28 -33.43
CA PRO A 303 -16.64 -2.17 -32.87
C PRO A 303 -17.55 -2.61 -34.02
N VAL A 304 -17.71 -3.91 -34.21
CA VAL A 304 -18.72 -4.42 -35.14
C VAL A 304 -20.04 -3.84 -34.67
N ASP A 305 -20.64 -2.97 -35.48
CA ASP A 305 -21.95 -2.40 -35.19
C ASP A 305 -22.90 -3.57 -34.85
N PRO A 306 -23.50 -3.60 -33.65
CA PRO A 306 -24.54 -4.57 -33.36
C PRO A 306 -25.68 -4.38 -34.37
N PRO A 307 -26.43 -5.45 -34.73
CA PRO A 307 -27.59 -5.31 -35.59
C PRO A 307 -28.54 -4.26 -35.02
N ASP A 308 -29.07 -3.40 -35.90
CA ASP A 308 -29.99 -2.32 -35.54
C ASP A 308 -31.05 -2.83 -34.55
N PRO A 309 -31.15 -2.22 -33.35
CA PRO A 309 -32.23 -2.52 -32.43
C PRO A 309 -33.57 -2.28 -33.12
N VAL A 310 -34.49 -3.22 -32.98
CA VAL A 310 -35.91 -2.95 -33.25
C VAL A 310 -36.31 -1.77 -32.37
N ASP A 311 -36.85 -0.72 -32.98
CA ASP A 311 -37.24 0.51 -32.28
C ASP A 311 -38.03 0.19 -31.01
N PRO A 312 -37.53 0.57 -29.82
CA PRO A 312 -38.33 0.56 -28.61
C PRO A 312 -39.44 1.61 -28.75
N PRO A 313 -40.57 1.46 -28.03
CA PRO A 313 -41.60 2.51 -27.99
C PRO A 313 -40.95 3.82 -27.54
N ASP A 314 -41.43 4.92 -28.13
CA ASP A 314 -40.92 6.27 -27.93
C ASP A 314 -40.55 6.53 -26.45
N PRO A 315 -39.39 7.17 -26.18
CA PRO A 315 -39.01 7.54 -24.83
C PRO A 315 -40.12 8.35 -24.19
N VAL A 316 -40.61 7.90 -23.03
CA VAL A 316 -41.22 8.84 -22.09
C VAL A 316 -40.13 9.84 -21.76
N ASP A 317 -40.44 11.13 -21.90
CA ASP A 317 -39.52 12.21 -21.59
C ASP A 317 -38.80 11.92 -20.27
N PRO A 318 -37.46 12.14 -20.21
CA PRO A 318 -36.77 12.08 -18.94
C PRO A 318 -37.50 13.00 -17.95
N PRO A 319 -37.64 12.64 -16.67
CA PRO A 319 -38.08 13.62 -15.69
C PRO A 319 -37.17 14.83 -15.83
N ASP A 320 -37.78 16.01 -15.90
CA ASP A 320 -37.09 17.29 -15.98
C ASP A 320 -35.88 17.27 -15.03
N PRO A 321 -34.75 17.91 -15.41
CA PRO A 321 -33.67 18.15 -14.48
C PRO A 321 -34.27 18.63 -13.16
N VAL A 322 -34.00 17.93 -12.06
CA VAL A 322 -34.37 18.44 -10.75
C VAL A 322 -33.79 19.84 -10.70
N ASP A 323 -34.66 20.85 -10.63
CA ASP A 323 -34.26 22.23 -10.60
C ASP A 323 -33.13 22.38 -9.57
N PRO A 324 -32.08 23.17 -9.88
CA PRO A 324 -31.14 23.54 -8.85
C PRO A 324 -31.96 24.04 -7.64
N PRO A 325 -31.61 23.67 -6.40
CA PRO A 325 -32.24 24.32 -5.27
C PRO A 325 -32.14 25.82 -5.50
N ASP A 326 -33.29 26.50 -5.49
CA ASP A 326 -33.37 27.95 -5.64
C ASP A 326 -32.26 28.60 -4.80
N PRO A 327 -31.70 29.73 -5.23
CA PRO A 327 -30.74 30.49 -4.43
C PRO A 327 -31.36 30.69 -3.06
N VAL A 328 -30.83 29.98 -2.06
CA VAL A 328 -31.31 30.09 -0.70
C VAL A 328 -31.07 31.54 -0.31
N ASP A 329 -32.14 32.24 0.04
CA ASP A 329 -32.08 33.53 0.71
C ASP A 329 -31.00 33.48 1.81
N PRO A 330 -30.36 34.62 2.14
CA PRO A 330 -29.42 34.69 3.25
C PRO A 330 -30.00 33.96 4.47
N PRO A 331 -29.23 33.10 5.16
CA PRO A 331 -29.78 32.24 6.19
C PRO A 331 -30.58 33.05 7.19
N ASP A 332 -31.87 32.76 7.28
CA ASP A 332 -32.71 33.25 8.37
C ASP A 332 -32.27 32.52 9.65
N SER A 333 -31.25 33.08 10.30
CA SER A 333 -30.66 32.57 11.54
C SER A 333 -31.65 32.54 12.72
N THR A 334 -32.94 32.86 12.48
CA THR A 334 -34.02 32.78 13.47
C THR A 334 -34.79 31.45 13.45
N LYS A 335 -34.58 30.58 12.44
CA LYS A 335 -35.19 29.23 12.37
C LYS A 335 -34.28 28.18 13.02
N LYS A 336 -34.76 27.48 14.05
CA LYS A 336 -34.07 26.32 14.65
C LYS A 336 -34.08 25.12 13.70
N LEU A 337 -32.96 24.40 13.63
CA LEU A 337 -32.84 23.13 12.92
C LEU A 337 -33.66 22.04 13.62
N THR A 338 -34.44 21.27 12.87
CA THR A 338 -35.48 20.40 13.44
C THR A 338 -35.01 19.01 13.87
N ASP A 339 -33.84 18.57 13.42
CA ASP A 339 -33.36 17.17 13.53
C ASP A 339 -32.02 17.02 14.26
N ILE A 340 -31.54 18.07 14.92
CA ILE A 340 -30.28 18.04 15.68
C ILE A 340 -30.47 17.92 17.19
N ALA A 341 -31.69 18.14 17.71
CA ALA A 341 -31.97 18.08 19.14
C ALA A 341 -31.68 16.69 19.71
N GLY A 342 -30.81 16.61 20.72
CA GLY A 342 -30.35 15.36 21.32
C GLY A 342 -29.31 14.60 20.48
N HIS A 343 -28.88 15.15 19.34
CA HIS A 343 -27.82 14.56 18.53
C HIS A 343 -26.45 14.85 19.14
N TRP A 344 -25.51 13.89 19.08
CA TRP A 344 -24.19 14.04 19.72
C TRP A 344 -23.36 15.23 19.23
N ALA A 345 -23.66 15.71 18.02
CA ALA A 345 -23.01 16.83 17.37
C ALA A 345 -23.82 18.14 17.43
N GLU A 346 -24.91 18.18 18.21
CA GLU A 346 -25.81 19.34 18.31
C GLU A 346 -25.05 20.65 18.51
N ASP A 347 -24.21 20.73 19.55
CA ASP A 347 -23.46 21.95 19.87
C ASP A 347 -22.52 22.40 18.73
N PHE A 348 -21.87 21.44 18.05
CA PHE A 348 -20.99 21.76 16.92
C PHE A 348 -21.79 22.31 15.73
N ILE A 349 -22.92 21.68 15.42
CA ILE A 349 -23.77 22.06 14.30
C ILE A 349 -24.43 23.42 14.58
N GLU A 350 -25.00 23.63 15.77
CA GLU A 350 -25.60 24.90 16.18
C GLU A 350 -24.54 26.02 16.21
N GLY A 351 -23.32 25.69 16.66
CA GLY A 351 -22.19 26.60 16.64
C GLY A 351 -21.79 27.06 15.23
N LEU A 352 -21.76 26.15 14.24
CA LEU A 352 -21.51 26.52 12.84
C LEU A 352 -22.71 27.26 12.21
N TYR A 353 -23.93 26.84 12.53
CA TYR A 353 -25.16 27.40 12.00
C TYR A 353 -25.39 28.85 12.46
N SER A 354 -25.19 29.13 13.75
CA SER A 354 -25.29 30.47 14.33
C SER A 354 -24.25 31.47 13.79
N LYS A 355 -23.13 30.98 13.25
CA LYS A 355 -22.11 31.77 12.55
C LYS A 355 -22.37 31.91 11.06
N GLY A 356 -23.39 31.25 10.52
CA GLY A 356 -23.69 31.24 9.09
C GLY A 356 -22.71 30.43 8.24
N TYR A 357 -21.92 29.53 8.85
CA TYR A 357 -20.96 28.69 8.12
C TYR A 357 -21.61 27.48 7.45
N VAL A 358 -22.71 26.99 8.02
CA VAL A 358 -23.56 25.94 7.46
C VAL A 358 -25.01 26.41 7.39
N SER A 359 -25.77 25.82 6.47
CA SER A 359 -27.22 25.98 6.35
C SER A 359 -27.94 24.63 6.48
N GLY A 360 -29.22 24.68 6.87
CA GLY A 360 -30.14 23.55 6.78
C GLY A 360 -30.69 23.38 5.36
N PHE A 361 -31.42 22.29 5.15
CA PHE A 361 -32.24 22.07 3.96
C PHE A 361 -33.54 22.87 4.04
N ASN A 362 -34.25 23.00 2.91
CA ASN A 362 -35.52 23.74 2.82
C ASN A 362 -36.61 23.21 3.77
N ASP A 363 -36.52 21.93 4.16
CA ASP A 363 -37.40 21.28 5.14
C ASP A 363 -37.07 21.64 6.60
N GLY A 364 -36.04 22.44 6.86
CA GLY A 364 -35.59 22.83 8.20
C GLY A 364 -34.63 21.84 8.87
N SER A 365 -34.25 20.75 8.19
CA SER A 365 -33.32 19.74 8.71
C SER A 365 -31.86 20.05 8.40
N PHE A 366 -30.92 19.45 9.13
CA PHE A 366 -29.49 19.43 8.82
C PHE A 366 -29.02 18.08 8.26
N LYS A 367 -29.76 16.99 8.52
CA LYS A 367 -29.44 15.61 8.16
C LYS A 367 -28.07 15.15 8.68
N PRO A 368 -27.83 15.20 10.01
CA PRO A 368 -26.51 14.99 10.60
C PRO A 368 -25.88 13.63 10.29
N ASN A 369 -26.68 12.59 10.06
CA ASN A 369 -26.22 11.23 9.76
C ASN A 369 -25.99 10.96 8.26
N GLN A 370 -26.36 11.88 7.37
CA GLN A 370 -26.13 11.72 5.94
C GLN A 370 -24.65 11.99 5.60
N THR A 371 -24.11 11.31 4.60
CA THR A 371 -22.73 11.54 4.12
C THR A 371 -22.61 12.80 3.27
N MET A 372 -21.55 13.57 3.50
CA MET A 372 -21.28 14.83 2.80
C MET A 372 -20.47 14.61 1.52
N THR A 373 -20.83 15.32 0.45
CA THR A 373 -20.08 15.34 -0.82
C THR A 373 -18.87 16.28 -0.74
N ARG A 374 -17.92 16.11 -1.67
CA ARG A 374 -16.75 16.98 -1.79
C ARG A 374 -17.11 18.42 -2.14
N ALA A 375 -18.14 18.64 -2.95
CA ALA A 375 -18.63 19.98 -3.27
C ALA A 375 -19.25 20.69 -2.05
N GLU A 376 -20.09 20.00 -1.28
CA GLU A 376 -20.63 20.52 -0.01
C GLU A 376 -19.50 20.84 0.98
N TYR A 377 -18.49 19.98 1.07
CA TYR A 377 -17.34 20.22 1.94
C TYR A 377 -16.52 21.45 1.49
N ALA A 378 -16.30 21.63 0.19
CA ALA A 378 -15.64 22.83 -0.34
C ALA A 378 -16.40 24.11 0.01
N ALA A 379 -17.73 24.10 -0.12
CA ALA A 379 -18.57 25.24 0.26
C ALA A 379 -18.45 25.56 1.76
N LEU A 380 -18.47 24.54 2.62
CA LEU A 380 -18.26 24.70 4.06
C LEU A 380 -16.89 25.29 4.39
N LEU A 381 -15.82 24.77 3.79
CA LEU A 381 -14.46 25.30 3.99
C LEU A 381 -14.35 26.77 3.62
N VAL A 382 -14.93 27.17 2.48
CA VAL A 382 -14.93 28.56 2.05
C VAL A 382 -15.70 29.45 3.01
N ASN A 383 -16.88 29.03 3.45
CA ASN A 383 -17.68 29.82 4.37
C ASN A 383 -17.04 29.94 5.76
N ALA A 384 -16.42 28.87 6.27
CA ALA A 384 -15.79 28.83 7.58
C ALA A 384 -14.44 29.56 7.63
N PHE A 385 -13.60 29.37 6.61
CA PHE A 385 -12.20 29.81 6.65
C PHE A 385 -11.88 30.97 5.72
N ASN A 386 -12.69 31.20 4.68
CA ASN A 386 -12.40 32.12 3.58
C ASN A 386 -10.95 31.97 3.06
N PRO A 387 -10.59 30.79 2.49
CA PRO A 387 -9.21 30.47 2.13
C PRO A 387 -8.59 31.52 1.21
N GLN A 388 -7.39 31.96 1.56
CA GLN A 388 -6.61 32.89 0.75
C GLN A 388 -5.84 32.11 -0.33
N PRO A 389 -5.55 32.69 -1.51
CA PRO A 389 -4.86 31.97 -2.57
C PRO A 389 -3.38 31.68 -2.23
N GLU A 390 -3.03 30.41 -2.16
CA GLU A 390 -1.64 29.92 -2.02
C GLU A 390 -1.08 29.33 -3.32
N ARG A 391 -1.99 28.88 -4.19
CA ARG A 391 -1.67 28.38 -5.53
C ARG A 391 -2.60 28.96 -6.59
N ALA A 392 -2.18 28.83 -7.84
CA ALA A 392 -2.96 29.26 -9.00
C ALA A 392 -4.33 28.57 -9.02
N ALA A 393 -5.34 29.27 -9.53
CA ALA A 393 -6.64 28.68 -9.79
C ALA A 393 -6.48 27.53 -10.79
N LYS A 394 -7.26 26.45 -10.58
CA LYS A 394 -7.37 25.35 -11.52
C LYS A 394 -8.84 25.12 -11.81
N ASP A 395 -9.15 25.02 -13.10
CA ASP A 395 -10.46 24.54 -13.55
C ASP A 395 -10.39 23.01 -13.64
N PHE A 396 -11.43 22.36 -13.14
CA PHE A 396 -11.54 20.91 -13.13
C PHE A 396 -12.45 20.47 -14.27
N THR A 397 -12.06 19.41 -14.98
CA THR A 397 -12.74 18.98 -16.21
C THR A 397 -14.15 18.46 -15.97
N ASP A 398 -14.46 18.07 -14.74
CA ASP A 398 -15.74 17.53 -14.27
C ASP A 398 -16.54 18.52 -13.41
N VAL A 399 -16.16 19.80 -13.42
CA VAL A 399 -16.90 20.86 -12.73
C VAL A 399 -17.26 21.95 -13.74
N ASP A 400 -18.53 21.94 -14.17
CA ASP A 400 -19.05 22.97 -15.07
C ASP A 400 -18.94 24.36 -14.43
N SER A 401 -18.60 25.38 -15.22
CA SER A 401 -18.55 26.79 -14.78
C SER A 401 -19.86 27.32 -14.18
N LYS A 402 -21.00 26.72 -14.53
CA LYS A 402 -22.33 27.02 -14.00
C LYS A 402 -22.70 26.15 -12.80
N TYR A 403 -21.87 25.18 -12.42
CA TYR A 403 -22.11 24.34 -11.26
C TYR A 403 -22.12 25.20 -9.99
N TRP A 404 -23.10 25.00 -9.12
CA TRP A 404 -23.33 25.85 -7.94
C TRP A 404 -22.10 26.01 -7.04
N ALA A 405 -21.25 24.96 -6.97
CA ALA A 405 -20.05 24.96 -6.15
C ALA A 405 -18.78 25.37 -6.91
N TYR A 406 -18.86 25.75 -8.19
CA TYR A 406 -17.69 26.01 -9.05
C TYR A 406 -16.67 26.97 -8.40
N GLU A 407 -17.12 28.16 -7.99
CA GLU A 407 -16.25 29.14 -7.34
C GLU A 407 -15.74 28.68 -5.97
N LYS A 408 -16.57 27.96 -5.21
CA LYS A 408 -16.20 27.43 -3.90
C LYS A 408 -15.12 26.35 -4.01
N ILE A 409 -15.24 25.47 -4.99
CA ILE A 409 -14.26 24.43 -5.32
C ILE A 409 -12.93 25.10 -5.73
N LYS A 410 -12.97 26.10 -6.61
CA LYS A 410 -11.78 26.83 -7.03
C LYS A 410 -11.10 27.52 -5.85
N GLN A 411 -11.86 28.17 -4.97
CA GLN A 411 -11.30 28.85 -3.81
C GLN A 411 -10.69 27.87 -2.80
N ALA A 412 -11.40 26.79 -2.45
CA ALA A 412 -10.89 25.74 -1.55
C ALA A 412 -9.64 25.04 -2.12
N TYR A 413 -9.57 24.88 -3.45
CA TYR A 413 -8.36 24.40 -4.10
C TYR A 413 -7.21 25.40 -3.95
N ARG A 414 -7.42 26.65 -4.34
CA ARG A 414 -6.38 27.70 -4.31
C ARG A 414 -5.79 27.93 -2.94
N GLY A 415 -6.59 27.81 -1.88
CA GLY A 415 -6.12 27.97 -0.51
C GLY A 415 -5.64 26.69 0.17
N GLY A 416 -5.17 25.69 -0.60
CA GLY A 416 -4.47 24.54 -0.03
C GLY A 416 -5.37 23.46 0.59
N PHE A 417 -6.62 23.77 0.97
CA PHE A 417 -7.50 22.83 1.66
C PHE A 417 -7.84 21.58 0.85
N LEU A 418 -8.20 21.73 -0.43
CA LEU A 418 -8.61 20.59 -1.26
C LEU A 418 -7.71 20.45 -2.48
N SER A 419 -7.48 19.22 -2.91
CA SER A 419 -6.81 18.92 -4.17
C SER A 419 -7.76 18.18 -5.11
N GLY A 420 -7.55 18.34 -6.41
CA GLY A 420 -8.16 17.45 -7.40
C GLY A 420 -7.42 16.12 -7.49
N TYR A 421 -7.99 15.24 -8.29
CA TYR A 421 -7.43 13.97 -8.68
C TYR A 421 -6.64 14.13 -9.98
N PRO A 422 -5.61 13.32 -10.25
CA PRO A 422 -5.02 13.28 -11.57
C PRO A 422 -6.04 13.04 -12.70
N GLY A 423 -5.63 13.43 -13.91
CA GLY A 423 -6.56 13.70 -15.01
C GLY A 423 -7.32 15.03 -14.90
N GLY A 424 -7.10 15.82 -13.84
CA GLY A 424 -7.65 17.18 -13.74
C GLY A 424 -9.10 17.23 -13.27
N THR A 425 -9.57 16.22 -12.54
CA THR A 425 -10.94 16.13 -12.01
C THR A 425 -11.01 16.53 -10.53
N PHE A 426 -12.18 16.92 -10.03
CA PHE A 426 -12.45 17.24 -8.63
C PHE A 426 -13.37 16.22 -7.95
N LYS A 427 -14.21 15.53 -8.71
CA LYS A 427 -15.28 14.61 -8.30
C LYS A 427 -16.23 15.26 -7.28
N PRO A 428 -17.01 16.28 -7.69
CA PRO A 428 -17.81 17.09 -6.78
C PRO A 428 -18.88 16.31 -6.01
N THR A 429 -19.42 15.24 -6.59
CA THR A 429 -20.49 14.41 -6.01
C THR A 429 -20.00 13.26 -5.14
N ASP A 430 -18.71 12.93 -5.19
CA ASP A 430 -18.12 11.87 -4.37
C ASP A 430 -18.20 12.24 -2.89
N LYS A 431 -18.36 11.23 -2.04
CA LYS A 431 -18.38 11.42 -0.58
C LYS A 431 -16.97 11.62 -0.04
N VAL A 432 -16.83 12.55 0.89
CA VAL A 432 -15.53 12.83 1.52
C VAL A 432 -15.25 11.83 2.64
N GLN A 433 -14.04 11.27 2.66
CA GLN A 433 -13.60 10.33 3.71
C GLN A 433 -13.04 11.04 4.94
N ARG A 434 -13.09 10.40 6.11
CA ARG A 434 -12.59 10.96 7.37
C ARG A 434 -11.13 11.39 7.29
N ALA A 435 -10.22 10.56 6.78
CA ALA A 435 -8.81 10.92 6.62
C ALA A 435 -8.60 12.10 5.65
N GLN A 436 -9.45 12.25 4.63
CA GLN A 436 -9.34 13.35 3.68
C GLN A 436 -9.74 14.69 4.32
N ILE A 437 -10.72 14.70 5.23
CA ILE A 437 -11.08 15.90 6.02
C ILE A 437 -9.90 16.34 6.89
N ILE A 438 -9.27 15.38 7.56
CA ILE A 438 -8.13 15.63 8.46
C ILE A 438 -6.96 16.24 7.68
N VAL A 439 -6.58 15.61 6.57
CA VAL A 439 -5.54 16.13 5.66
C VAL A 439 -5.91 17.50 5.12
N SER A 440 -7.17 17.70 4.73
CA SER A 440 -7.65 18.98 4.20
C SER A 440 -7.52 20.11 5.22
N LEU A 441 -7.94 19.88 6.47
CA LEU A 441 -7.85 20.87 7.53
C LEU A 441 -6.41 21.16 7.93
N VAL A 442 -5.57 20.13 8.08
CA VAL A 442 -4.16 20.32 8.43
C VAL A 442 -3.41 21.09 7.36
N ASN A 443 -3.56 20.71 6.09
CA ASN A 443 -2.86 21.36 5.00
C ASN A 443 -3.38 22.78 4.74
N GLY A 444 -4.71 22.96 4.69
CA GLY A 444 -5.30 24.26 4.37
C GLY A 444 -5.17 25.32 5.45
N LEU A 445 -4.89 24.91 6.69
CA LEU A 445 -4.60 25.81 7.81
C LEU A 445 -3.11 25.86 8.16
N ASP A 446 -2.25 25.19 7.39
CA ASP A 446 -0.82 25.04 7.63
C ASP A 446 -0.51 24.66 9.09
N LEU A 447 -1.26 23.68 9.61
CA LEU A 447 -1.14 23.28 11.01
C LEU A 447 0.16 22.51 11.21
N THR A 448 0.94 22.96 12.19
CA THR A 448 2.15 22.26 12.61
C THR A 448 2.00 21.79 14.05
N ALA A 449 2.04 20.48 14.26
CA ALA A 449 2.21 19.89 15.58
C ALA A 449 2.85 18.50 15.44
N SER A 450 3.94 18.26 16.18
CA SER A 450 4.60 16.95 16.18
C SER A 450 4.24 16.20 17.46
N SER A 451 3.84 14.95 17.29
CA SER A 451 3.69 13.99 18.37
C SER A 451 4.10 12.62 17.83
N PRO A 452 5.22 12.06 18.29
CA PRO A 452 5.63 10.72 17.86
C PRO A 452 4.58 9.66 18.23
N ASN A 453 3.81 9.91 19.30
CA ASN A 453 2.91 8.93 19.89
C ASN A 453 1.42 9.15 19.58
N ALA A 454 1.03 10.24 18.90
CA ALA A 454 -0.38 10.59 18.68
C ALA A 454 -1.24 9.48 18.06
N LEU A 455 -0.64 8.58 17.27
CA LEU A 455 -1.38 7.46 16.69
C LEU A 455 -1.87 6.43 17.72
N GLN A 456 -1.29 6.40 18.92
CA GLN A 456 -1.73 5.54 20.02
C GLN A 456 -3.10 5.94 20.59
N ALA A 457 -3.60 7.12 20.22
CA ALA A 457 -4.99 7.48 20.48
C ALA A 457 -5.98 6.55 19.76
N TYR A 458 -5.54 5.78 18.76
CA TYR A 458 -6.41 4.97 17.90
C TYR A 458 -6.04 3.49 17.84
N ASP A 459 -7.04 2.64 18.09
CA ASP A 459 -6.93 1.18 17.99
C ASP A 459 -6.80 0.74 16.51
N ASP A 460 -7.34 1.52 15.59
CA ASP A 460 -7.30 1.30 14.14
C ASP A 460 -6.24 2.15 13.41
N SER A 461 -5.24 2.63 14.13
CA SER A 461 -4.14 3.43 13.56
C SER A 461 -3.39 2.72 12.42
N GLY A 462 -3.40 1.38 12.38
CA GLY A 462 -2.87 0.60 11.25
C GLY A 462 -3.65 0.77 9.93
N SER A 463 -4.90 1.24 9.98
CA SER A 463 -5.75 1.51 8.82
C SER A 463 -5.56 2.93 8.26
N ILE A 464 -4.77 3.78 8.92
CA ILE A 464 -4.54 5.16 8.49
C ILE A 464 -3.72 5.15 7.19
N PRO A 465 -4.22 5.77 6.10
CA PRO A 465 -3.43 5.89 4.87
C PRO A 465 -2.11 6.63 5.13
N THR A 466 -1.01 6.18 4.53
CA THR A 466 0.31 6.78 4.78
C THR A 466 0.34 8.28 4.51
N TYR A 467 -0.35 8.76 3.48
CA TYR A 467 -0.44 10.20 3.17
C TYR A 467 -1.12 11.02 4.28
N ALA A 468 -1.89 10.38 5.17
CA ALA A 468 -2.64 11.03 6.24
C ALA A 468 -1.96 10.92 7.61
N ILE A 469 -0.85 10.16 7.74
CA ILE A 469 -0.23 9.88 9.05
C ILE A 469 0.13 11.15 9.79
N ASP A 470 0.86 12.07 9.14
CA ASP A 470 1.33 13.29 9.79
C ASP A 470 0.19 14.27 10.05
N ALA A 471 -0.80 14.31 9.15
CA ALA A 471 -2.01 15.09 9.35
C ALA A 471 -2.83 14.56 10.54
N VAL A 472 -2.98 13.24 10.69
CA VAL A 472 -3.65 12.66 11.84
C VAL A 472 -2.88 12.99 13.12
N LYS A 473 -1.56 12.78 13.18
CA LYS A 473 -0.75 13.16 14.35
C LYS A 473 -0.94 14.63 14.74
N THR A 474 -0.89 15.52 13.74
CA THR A 474 -1.07 16.96 13.92
C THR A 474 -2.47 17.26 14.46
N ALA A 475 -3.51 16.76 13.81
CA ALA A 475 -4.90 17.01 14.19
C ALA A 475 -5.24 16.41 15.56
N THR A 476 -4.70 15.25 15.92
CA THR A 476 -4.85 14.67 17.27
C THR A 476 -4.20 15.58 18.31
N LYS A 477 -2.97 16.06 18.05
CA LYS A 477 -2.26 16.94 18.98
C LYS A 477 -2.93 18.32 19.14
N LYS A 478 -3.59 18.79 18.10
CA LYS A 478 -4.40 20.02 18.07
C LYS A 478 -5.85 19.83 18.57
N GLU A 479 -6.21 18.64 19.05
CA GLU A 479 -7.56 18.29 19.53
C GLU A 479 -8.66 18.49 18.46
N ILE A 480 -8.31 18.40 17.16
CA ILE A 480 -9.24 18.57 16.04
C ILE A 480 -10.10 17.32 15.80
N ILE A 481 -9.59 16.15 16.14
CA ILE A 481 -10.27 14.89 15.86
C ILE A 481 -11.44 14.67 16.82
N VAL A 482 -12.63 14.47 16.24
CA VAL A 482 -13.85 14.09 16.97
C VAL A 482 -14.31 12.72 16.51
N ASN A 483 -14.44 11.79 17.47
CA ASN A 483 -14.80 10.39 17.24
C ASN A 483 -16.03 10.03 18.08
N HIS A 484 -17.17 9.81 17.41
CA HIS A 484 -18.42 9.43 18.05
C HIS A 484 -18.60 7.90 18.10
N SER A 485 -19.31 7.41 19.13
CA SER A 485 -19.50 5.99 19.52
C SER A 485 -18.27 5.26 20.06
N ASN A 486 -17.06 5.48 19.54
CA ASN A 486 -15.80 5.03 20.15
C ASN A 486 -14.67 6.04 19.87
N ILE A 487 -14.18 6.70 20.91
CA ILE A 487 -13.14 7.74 20.77
C ILE A 487 -11.81 7.20 20.22
N LYS A 488 -11.54 5.90 20.39
CA LYS A 488 -10.32 5.24 19.91
C LYS A 488 -10.43 4.72 18.48
N GLN A 489 -11.55 4.92 17.79
CA GLN A 489 -11.75 4.41 16.44
C GLN A 489 -11.82 5.56 15.44
N LEU A 490 -10.76 5.76 14.66
CA LEU A 490 -10.69 6.83 13.67
C LEU A 490 -11.53 6.55 12.43
N ASN A 491 -11.67 5.29 12.01
CA ASN A 491 -12.32 4.85 10.77
C ASN A 491 -11.88 5.66 9.54
N PRO A 492 -10.57 5.73 9.24
CA PRO A 492 -9.99 6.74 8.36
C PRO A 492 -10.49 6.71 6.91
N THR A 493 -10.87 5.54 6.39
CA THR A 493 -11.33 5.35 5.00
C THR A 493 -12.84 5.40 4.83
N ARG A 494 -13.61 5.53 5.93
CA ARG A 494 -15.07 5.64 5.85
C ARG A 494 -15.49 7.03 5.37
N ASN A 495 -16.54 7.08 4.55
CA ASN A 495 -17.24 8.32 4.21
C ASN A 495 -17.79 8.99 5.46
N ALA A 496 -17.46 10.27 5.65
CA ALA A 496 -17.84 11.03 6.83
C ALA A 496 -19.29 11.52 6.73
N THR A 497 -20.00 11.50 7.86
CA THR A 497 -21.32 12.13 7.95
C THR A 497 -21.20 13.64 8.10
N ARG A 498 -22.29 14.36 7.83
CA ARG A 498 -22.35 15.82 7.97
C ARG A 498 -22.04 16.27 9.40
N ALA A 499 -22.47 15.51 10.41
CA ALA A 499 -22.13 15.76 11.80
C ALA A 499 -20.62 15.64 12.08
N GLU A 500 -19.95 14.65 11.50
CA GLU A 500 -18.51 14.44 11.70
C GLU A 500 -17.67 15.53 11.04
N VAL A 501 -18.07 15.94 9.83
CA VAL A 501 -17.45 17.08 9.15
C VAL A 501 -17.64 18.35 9.98
N ALA A 502 -18.87 18.62 10.44
CA ALA A 502 -19.18 19.79 11.26
C ALA A 502 -18.34 19.83 12.54
N ALA A 503 -18.23 18.70 13.25
CA ALA A 503 -17.46 18.62 14.48
C ALA A 503 -15.96 18.91 14.26
N MET A 504 -15.33 18.30 13.25
CA MET A 504 -13.91 18.52 12.95
C MET A 504 -13.62 19.94 12.42
N VAL A 505 -14.51 20.50 11.59
CA VAL A 505 -14.40 21.90 11.13
C VAL A 505 -14.57 22.87 12.30
N TYR A 506 -15.50 22.61 13.23
CA TYR A 506 -15.67 23.43 14.43
C TYR A 506 -14.41 23.39 15.30
N GLN A 507 -13.82 22.22 15.54
CA GLN A 507 -12.57 22.15 16.32
C GLN A 507 -11.41 22.86 15.62
N ALA A 508 -11.31 22.78 14.30
CA ALA A 508 -10.32 23.57 13.55
C ALA A 508 -10.56 25.09 13.67
N LEU A 509 -11.81 25.54 13.78
CA LEU A 509 -12.13 26.95 14.09
C LEU A 509 -11.78 27.33 15.54
N VAL A 510 -11.86 26.39 16.50
CA VAL A 510 -11.39 26.59 17.87
C VAL A 510 -9.88 26.78 17.88
N ASP A 511 -9.11 25.92 17.20
CA ASP A 511 -7.64 26.06 17.07
C ASP A 511 -7.27 27.40 16.40
N ALA A 512 -8.06 27.85 15.42
CA ALA A 512 -7.91 29.15 14.77
C ALA A 512 -8.43 30.35 15.59
N ASN A 513 -8.90 30.16 16.83
CA ASN A 513 -9.49 31.19 17.70
C ASN A 513 -10.69 31.95 17.08
N LYS A 514 -11.44 31.31 16.17
CA LYS A 514 -12.61 31.91 15.50
C LYS A 514 -13.94 31.62 16.21
N VAL A 515 -13.98 30.57 17.04
CA VAL A 515 -15.14 30.18 17.86
C VAL A 515 -14.69 29.74 19.25
N SER A 516 -15.60 29.74 20.21
CA SER A 516 -15.32 29.29 21.58
C SER A 516 -15.15 27.76 21.64
N ALA A 517 -14.30 27.27 22.54
CA ALA A 517 -14.16 25.84 22.77
C ALA A 517 -15.46 25.23 23.33
N ILE A 518 -15.84 24.07 22.79
CA ILE A 518 -16.92 23.23 23.33
C ILE A 518 -16.28 22.08 24.08
N ASN A 519 -16.69 21.84 25.32
CA ASN A 519 -16.27 20.65 26.05
C ASN A 519 -17.19 19.49 25.67
N ASN A 520 -16.67 18.54 24.89
CA ASN A 520 -17.43 17.38 24.44
C ASN A 520 -16.58 16.11 24.61
N GLN A 521 -17.19 15.04 25.12
CA GLN A 521 -16.51 13.77 25.41
C GLN A 521 -15.97 13.05 24.16
N TYR A 522 -16.44 13.41 22.97
CA TYR A 522 -16.02 12.81 21.71
C TYR A 522 -14.77 13.46 21.10
N ILE A 523 -14.27 14.56 21.70
CA ILE A 523 -13.00 15.19 21.30
C ILE A 523 -11.85 14.31 21.78
N VAL A 524 -11.00 13.89 20.85
CA VAL A 524 -9.86 13.02 21.15
C VAL A 524 -8.76 13.85 21.79
N LYS A 525 -8.54 13.64 23.09
CA LYS A 525 -7.47 14.26 23.87
C LYS A 525 -6.32 13.27 24.02
N PHE A 526 -5.15 13.63 23.50
CA PHE A 526 -3.95 12.80 23.61
C PHE A 526 -2.83 13.55 24.34
N GLN A 527 -2.49 13.06 25.53
CA GLN A 527 -1.32 13.53 26.26
C GLN A 527 -0.09 12.76 25.76
N ASP A 528 0.92 13.52 25.38
CA ASP A 528 2.18 12.97 24.86
C ASP A 528 3.30 13.40 25.79
N ASP A 529 4.06 12.43 26.31
CA ASP A 529 5.30 12.67 27.05
C ASP A 529 6.47 13.05 26.13
N GLY A 530 6.27 12.97 24.81
CA GLY A 530 7.23 13.32 23.77
C GLY A 530 8.26 12.21 23.50
N ILE A 531 8.19 11.08 24.20
CA ILE A 531 9.16 9.99 24.07
C ILE A 531 8.60 8.95 23.09
N PRO A 532 9.17 8.78 21.87
CA PRO A 532 8.68 7.80 20.92
C PRO A 532 8.51 6.41 21.54
N THR A 533 7.38 5.75 21.30
CA THR A 533 7.07 4.46 21.95
C THR A 533 6.10 3.59 21.15
N PHE A 534 5.95 2.33 21.58
CA PHE A 534 5.04 1.35 20.99
C PHE A 534 4.03 0.86 22.04
N ALA A 535 2.83 0.47 21.61
CA ALA A 535 1.78 0.03 22.53
C ALA A 535 2.18 -1.22 23.31
N ASP A 536 2.86 -2.16 22.65
CA ASP A 536 3.23 -3.47 23.20
C ASP A 536 4.47 -3.45 24.11
N ILE A 537 5.15 -2.31 24.26
CA ILE A 537 6.30 -2.16 25.16
C ILE A 537 5.97 -1.47 26.48
N GLN A 538 4.76 -0.92 26.67
CA GLN A 538 4.47 -0.06 27.83
C GLN A 538 4.69 -0.72 29.19
N ASN A 539 4.45 -2.04 29.26
CA ASN A 539 4.64 -2.85 30.45
C ASN A 539 5.82 -3.84 30.30
N HIS A 540 6.68 -3.65 29.30
CA HIS A 540 7.78 -4.54 29.01
C HIS A 540 9.07 -4.05 29.70
N TRP A 541 9.84 -4.97 30.30
CA TRP A 541 11.07 -4.62 31.04
C TRP A 541 12.12 -3.87 30.18
N ALA A 542 12.13 -4.14 28.87
CA ALA A 542 13.04 -3.50 27.92
C ALA A 542 12.56 -2.12 27.41
N LYS A 543 11.44 -1.58 27.93
CA LYS A 543 10.78 -0.37 27.42
C LYS A 543 11.77 0.79 27.22
N GLU A 544 12.49 1.17 28.27
CA GLU A 544 13.38 2.34 28.24
C GLU A 544 14.52 2.19 27.23
N PHE A 545 15.10 0.99 27.12
CA PHE A 545 16.13 0.71 26.11
C PHE A 545 15.57 0.83 24.68
N ILE A 546 14.36 0.29 24.44
CA ILE A 546 13.71 0.34 23.14
C ILE A 546 13.37 1.80 22.80
N GLN A 547 12.77 2.55 23.72
CA GLN A 547 12.45 3.97 23.51
C GLN A 547 13.69 4.78 23.19
N GLY A 548 14.80 4.56 23.90
CA GLY A 548 16.04 5.27 23.64
C GLY A 548 16.64 4.96 22.26
N LEU A 549 16.66 3.69 21.83
CA LEU A 549 17.08 3.35 20.45
C LEU A 549 16.12 3.91 19.39
N LEU A 550 14.82 3.98 19.70
CA LEU A 550 13.80 4.51 18.79
C LEU A 550 13.93 6.03 18.62
N ALA A 551 14.23 6.75 19.70
CA ALA A 551 14.44 8.19 19.69
C ALA A 551 15.61 8.61 18.79
N GLU A 552 16.68 7.81 18.77
CA GLU A 552 17.83 7.99 17.86
C GLU A 552 17.59 7.42 16.45
N GLY A 553 16.39 6.91 16.19
CA GLY A 553 16.01 6.31 14.91
C GLY A 553 16.79 5.03 14.59
N MET A 554 17.44 4.38 15.55
CA MET A 554 18.26 3.18 15.32
C MET A 554 17.45 1.89 15.17
N ILE A 555 16.21 1.88 15.65
CA ILE A 555 15.26 0.77 15.48
C ILE A 555 13.94 1.26 14.89
N SER A 556 13.14 0.32 14.41
CA SER A 556 11.76 0.53 14.01
C SER A 556 10.87 -0.60 14.53
N GLY A 557 9.58 -0.33 14.63
CA GLY A 557 8.56 -1.34 14.92
C GLY A 557 8.41 -2.33 13.77
N VAL A 558 7.68 -3.41 14.03
CA VAL A 558 7.21 -4.31 12.95
C VAL A 558 6.03 -3.70 12.19
N ASP A 559 5.35 -2.74 12.82
CA ASP A 559 4.34 -1.85 12.26
C ASP A 559 4.37 -0.51 13.03
N ASN A 560 3.38 0.36 12.83
CA ASN A 560 3.33 1.68 13.45
C ASN A 560 2.98 1.65 14.96
N THR A 561 2.50 0.52 15.49
CA THR A 561 2.02 0.41 16.87
C THR A 561 2.79 -0.61 17.70
N ASN A 562 3.50 -1.55 17.09
CA ASN A 562 4.12 -2.69 17.76
C ASN A 562 5.62 -2.82 17.45
N PHE A 563 6.39 -3.15 18.48
CA PHE A 563 7.80 -3.53 18.37
C PHE A 563 8.02 -5.05 18.37
N LYS A 564 7.13 -5.79 19.02
CA LYS A 564 7.19 -7.21 19.37
C LYS A 564 8.46 -7.57 20.15
N PRO A 565 8.64 -7.05 21.38
CA PRO A 565 9.87 -7.23 22.14
C PRO A 565 10.17 -8.69 22.53
N ASN A 566 9.16 -9.55 22.58
CA ASN A 566 9.30 -10.96 22.94
C ASN A 566 9.57 -11.89 21.76
N ASP A 567 9.39 -11.42 20.52
CA ASP A 567 9.68 -12.21 19.32
C ASP A 567 11.19 -12.44 19.19
N LYS A 568 11.55 -13.58 18.60
CA LYS A 568 12.94 -13.89 18.29
C LYS A 568 13.46 -12.98 17.18
N ILE A 569 14.74 -12.62 17.26
CA ILE A 569 15.40 -11.83 16.23
C ILE A 569 16.27 -12.73 15.37
N ASN A 570 16.06 -12.66 14.06
CA ASN A 570 16.89 -13.39 13.11
C ASN A 570 18.20 -12.64 12.81
N ARG A 571 19.18 -13.36 12.26
CA ARG A 571 20.52 -12.83 11.97
C ARG A 571 20.50 -11.67 10.97
N ALA A 572 19.58 -11.66 10.00
CA ALA A 572 19.42 -10.54 9.07
C ALA A 572 18.92 -9.26 9.76
N GLN A 573 17.89 -9.37 10.61
CA GLN A 573 17.38 -8.27 11.44
C GLN A 573 18.45 -7.74 12.40
N TYR A 574 19.22 -8.65 13.03
CA TYR A 574 20.31 -8.25 13.90
C TYR A 574 21.42 -7.54 13.11
N ALA A 575 21.80 -8.02 11.93
CA ALA A 575 22.77 -7.34 11.07
C ALA A 575 22.32 -5.92 10.67
N ALA A 576 21.04 -5.75 10.35
CA ALA A 576 20.45 -4.43 10.06
C ALA A 576 20.54 -3.48 11.27
N LEU A 577 20.22 -3.97 12.47
CA LEU A 577 20.37 -3.21 13.71
C LEU A 577 21.84 -2.81 13.95
N ILE A 578 22.78 -3.76 13.87
CA ILE A 578 24.21 -3.45 14.03
C ILE A 578 24.69 -2.42 13.01
N SER A 579 24.31 -2.59 11.75
CA SER A 579 24.67 -1.64 10.70
C SER A 579 24.14 -0.24 10.96
N LYS A 580 22.95 -0.11 11.54
CA LYS A 580 22.31 1.19 11.81
C LYS A 580 22.85 1.83 13.09
N ALA A 581 23.02 1.04 14.14
CA ALA A 581 23.49 1.48 15.46
C ALA A 581 24.97 1.88 15.45
N PHE A 582 25.83 1.09 14.80
CA PHE A 582 27.29 1.27 14.90
C PHE A 582 27.95 1.73 13.60
N ASN A 583 27.25 1.66 12.46
CA ASN A 583 27.79 1.92 11.11
C ASN A 583 29.26 1.48 10.95
N PRO A 584 29.56 0.19 11.17
CA PRO A 584 30.91 -0.23 11.51
C PRO A 584 31.87 -0.12 10.31
N PRO A 585 33.10 0.37 10.51
CA PRO A 585 34.10 0.46 9.45
C PRO A 585 34.58 -0.92 9.01
N ALA A 586 34.96 -1.07 7.75
CA ALA A 586 35.43 -2.35 7.22
C ALA A 586 36.81 -2.74 7.78
N LYS A 587 36.86 -3.85 8.54
CA LYS A 587 38.07 -4.51 9.05
C LYS A 587 38.40 -5.81 8.31
N ARG A 588 37.43 -6.36 7.55
CA ARG A 588 37.57 -7.55 6.72
C ARG A 588 37.21 -7.24 5.27
N GLU A 589 37.80 -8.00 4.35
CA GLU A 589 37.39 -8.02 2.95
C GLU A 589 35.93 -8.45 2.82
N ALA A 590 35.26 -8.01 1.75
CA ALA A 590 33.90 -8.43 1.48
C ALA A 590 33.85 -9.95 1.23
N LYS A 591 32.78 -10.61 1.70
CA LYS A 591 32.60 -12.05 1.50
C LYS A 591 31.20 -12.31 0.98
N GLN A 592 31.09 -13.00 -0.15
CA GLN A 592 29.80 -13.50 -0.61
C GLN A 592 29.42 -14.76 0.17
N PHE A 593 28.19 -14.76 0.70
CA PHE A 593 27.61 -15.92 1.38
C PHE A 593 26.63 -16.61 0.44
N LYS A 594 26.62 -17.95 0.44
CA LYS A 594 25.85 -18.75 -0.53
C LYS A 594 24.33 -18.53 -0.47
N ASP A 595 23.82 -18.22 0.72
CA ASP A 595 22.41 -17.99 1.00
C ASP A 595 22.05 -16.49 1.05
N VAL A 596 22.97 -15.59 0.71
CA VAL A 596 22.74 -14.14 0.63
C VAL A 596 22.87 -13.70 -0.82
N GLY A 597 21.76 -13.82 -1.56
CA GLY A 597 21.67 -13.35 -2.95
C GLY A 597 21.59 -11.82 -3.07
N ASP A 598 21.74 -11.33 -4.31
CA ASP A 598 21.75 -9.91 -4.62
C ASP A 598 20.44 -9.19 -4.27
N GLY A 599 19.31 -9.90 -4.28
CA GLY A 599 18.00 -9.39 -3.87
C GLY A 599 17.68 -9.49 -2.37
N SER A 600 18.63 -9.90 -1.51
CA SER A 600 18.37 -9.89 -0.06
C SER A 600 18.26 -8.46 0.46
N TRP A 601 17.14 -8.14 1.13
CA TRP A 601 16.91 -6.86 1.79
C TRP A 601 17.99 -6.52 2.84
N ALA A 602 18.65 -7.53 3.40
CA ALA A 602 19.69 -7.37 4.43
C ALA A 602 21.11 -7.46 3.87
N LYS A 603 21.30 -7.61 2.56
CA LYS A 603 22.62 -7.85 1.95
C LYS A 603 23.68 -6.85 2.41
N ASP A 604 23.38 -5.56 2.30
CA ASP A 604 24.33 -4.50 2.64
C ASP A 604 24.60 -4.45 4.14
N ALA A 605 23.56 -4.64 4.96
CA ALA A 605 23.69 -4.71 6.40
C ALA A 605 24.53 -5.91 6.86
N ILE A 606 24.32 -7.07 6.23
CA ILE A 606 25.09 -8.30 6.45
C ILE A 606 26.56 -8.07 6.08
N GLN A 607 26.83 -7.44 4.93
CA GLN A 607 28.20 -7.11 4.55
C GLN A 607 28.85 -6.14 5.54
N LYS A 608 28.14 -5.08 5.97
CA LYS A 608 28.65 -4.12 6.95
C LYS A 608 28.94 -4.80 8.29
N ALA A 609 28.01 -5.58 8.83
CA ALA A 609 28.21 -6.31 10.09
C ALA A 609 29.35 -7.34 9.99
N TYR A 610 29.46 -8.05 8.86
CA TYR A 610 30.54 -9.01 8.62
C TYR A 610 31.90 -8.32 8.54
N ARG A 611 32.02 -7.30 7.69
CA ARG A 611 33.27 -6.56 7.47
C ARG A 611 33.68 -5.78 8.71
N GLY A 612 32.71 -5.30 9.49
CA GLY A 612 32.90 -4.61 10.77
C GLY A 612 33.38 -5.50 11.92
N GLY A 613 33.33 -6.82 11.75
CA GLY A 613 33.79 -7.78 12.76
C GLY A 613 32.72 -8.32 13.70
N PHE A 614 31.49 -7.81 13.61
CA PHE A 614 30.37 -8.17 14.49
C PHE A 614 29.84 -9.58 14.19
N LEU A 615 29.61 -9.89 12.91
CA LEU A 615 29.04 -11.16 12.50
C LEU A 615 29.99 -11.97 11.62
N SER A 616 29.78 -13.28 11.60
CA SER A 616 30.50 -14.25 10.76
C SER A 616 29.49 -15.22 10.17
N GLY A 617 29.76 -15.74 8.97
CA GLY A 617 28.99 -16.85 8.40
C GLY A 617 29.46 -18.20 8.93
N TYR A 618 28.68 -19.23 8.64
CA TYR A 618 28.97 -20.61 8.98
C TYR A 618 30.05 -21.23 8.09
N ALA A 619 30.63 -22.33 8.57
CA ALA A 619 31.68 -23.06 7.86
C ALA A 619 31.23 -23.60 6.49
N ASN A 620 29.92 -23.86 6.30
CA ASN A 620 29.35 -24.30 5.03
C ASN A 620 29.30 -23.20 3.95
N GLY A 621 29.63 -21.95 4.29
CA GLY A 621 29.60 -20.79 3.39
C GLY A 621 28.31 -19.99 3.42
N ASN A 622 27.32 -20.39 4.22
CA ASN A 622 26.09 -19.62 4.43
C ASN A 622 26.28 -18.58 5.54
N PHE A 623 25.48 -17.52 5.51
CA PHE A 623 25.30 -16.58 6.60
C PHE A 623 24.24 -17.04 7.61
N GLY A 624 23.19 -17.72 7.15
CA GLY A 624 22.05 -18.12 7.96
C GLY A 624 21.04 -17.00 8.20
N GLN A 625 20.59 -16.31 7.16
CA GLN A 625 19.82 -15.06 7.30
C GLN A 625 18.55 -15.19 8.17
N ALA A 626 17.86 -16.32 8.04
CA ALA A 626 16.61 -16.61 8.75
C ALA A 626 16.82 -17.21 10.14
N ASP A 627 18.05 -17.64 10.47
CA ASP A 627 18.31 -18.29 11.76
C ASP A 627 18.27 -17.24 12.87
N ASN A 628 17.72 -17.63 14.02
CA ASN A 628 17.67 -16.76 15.19
C ASN A 628 19.05 -16.65 15.83
N VAL A 629 19.37 -15.46 16.35
CA VAL A 629 20.64 -15.23 17.06
C VAL A 629 20.53 -15.75 18.50
N LYS A 630 21.54 -16.48 19.00
CA LYS A 630 21.59 -16.88 20.41
C LYS A 630 22.12 -15.75 21.29
N ARG A 631 21.75 -15.74 22.58
CA ARG A 631 22.20 -14.69 23.54
C ARG A 631 23.73 -14.58 23.60
N ALA A 632 24.45 -15.70 23.70
CA ALA A 632 25.92 -15.67 23.70
C ALA A 632 26.49 -15.09 22.40
N ASP A 633 25.87 -15.36 21.26
CA ASP A 633 26.35 -14.86 19.96
C ASP A 633 26.14 -13.34 19.81
N VAL A 634 25.11 -12.77 20.46
CA VAL A 634 24.91 -11.31 20.53
C VAL A 634 26.06 -10.66 21.31
N ILE A 635 26.41 -11.23 22.47
CA ILE A 635 27.51 -10.74 23.32
C ILE A 635 28.85 -10.83 22.57
N VAL A 636 29.14 -11.99 21.99
CA VAL A 636 30.35 -12.22 21.19
C VAL A 636 30.42 -11.23 20.03
N SER A 637 29.30 -11.00 19.34
CA SER A 637 29.20 -10.05 18.23
C SER A 637 29.53 -8.62 18.65
N LEU A 638 28.93 -8.13 19.74
CA LEU A 638 29.17 -6.77 20.24
C LEU A 638 30.62 -6.59 20.68
N VAL A 639 31.15 -7.49 21.52
CA VAL A 639 32.52 -7.38 22.05
C VAL A 639 33.55 -7.43 20.93
N ASN A 640 33.44 -8.39 20.01
CA ASN A 640 34.40 -8.53 18.91
C ASN A 640 34.28 -7.40 17.89
N GLY A 641 33.06 -7.00 17.54
CA GLY A 641 32.79 -5.93 16.59
C GLY A 641 33.35 -4.58 17.06
N LEU A 642 33.13 -4.26 18.33
CA LEU A 642 33.63 -3.05 18.99
C LEU A 642 35.11 -3.15 19.39
N GLY A 643 35.69 -4.35 19.43
CA GLY A 643 37.08 -4.55 19.83
C GLY A 643 37.31 -4.33 21.32
N LEU A 644 36.30 -4.59 22.15
CA LEU A 644 36.37 -4.43 23.60
C LEU A 644 37.25 -5.51 24.21
N LYS A 645 37.97 -5.16 25.28
CA LYS A 645 38.80 -6.08 26.05
C LYS A 645 38.78 -5.68 27.51
N GLU A 646 38.41 -6.63 28.37
CA GLU A 646 38.55 -6.52 29.82
C GLU A 646 38.96 -7.89 30.38
N SER A 647 39.38 -7.91 31.64
CA SER A 647 39.66 -9.15 32.37
C SER A 647 39.16 -9.05 33.80
N ASP A 648 38.37 -10.02 34.23
CA ASP A 648 38.05 -10.23 35.63
C ASP A 648 37.85 -11.73 35.90
N PRO A 649 38.68 -12.34 36.77
CA PRO A 649 38.54 -13.76 37.10
C PRO A 649 37.21 -14.10 37.77
N ASN A 650 36.53 -13.13 38.38
CA ASN A 650 35.31 -13.36 39.16
C ASN A 650 34.02 -13.01 38.40
N ALA A 651 34.10 -12.42 37.20
CA ALA A 651 32.92 -11.93 36.48
C ALA A 651 31.90 -13.04 36.17
N LEU A 652 32.38 -14.28 35.96
CA LEU A 652 31.49 -15.41 35.67
C LEU A 652 30.76 -15.93 36.91
N ASP A 653 31.21 -15.62 38.13
CA ASP A 653 30.56 -16.05 39.37
C ASP A 653 29.22 -15.33 39.63
N LEU A 654 28.95 -14.28 38.85
CA LEU A 654 27.65 -13.61 38.79
C LEU A 654 26.56 -14.47 38.14
N TYR A 655 26.94 -15.51 37.37
CA TYR A 655 26.01 -16.36 36.63
C TYR A 655 25.89 -17.76 37.25
N ASP A 656 24.67 -18.14 37.62
CA ASP A 656 24.36 -19.48 38.14
C ASP A 656 24.43 -20.55 37.06
N ASP A 657 24.27 -20.16 35.80
CA ASP A 657 24.38 -21.00 34.61
C ASP A 657 25.74 -20.80 33.88
N LYS A 658 26.79 -20.38 34.60
CA LYS A 658 28.13 -20.19 34.02
C LYS A 658 28.70 -21.44 33.32
N GLY A 659 28.28 -22.63 33.75
CA GLY A 659 28.67 -23.90 33.13
C GLY A 659 28.11 -24.09 31.72
N ASP A 660 27.03 -23.40 31.36
CA ASP A 660 26.41 -23.46 30.04
C ASP A 660 27.03 -22.49 29.03
N ILE A 661 27.94 -21.61 29.49
CA ILE A 661 28.62 -20.64 28.63
C ILE A 661 29.56 -21.38 27.69
N PRO A 662 29.36 -21.28 26.36
CA PRO A 662 30.26 -21.93 25.41
C PRO A 662 31.69 -21.39 25.57
N SER A 663 32.68 -22.28 25.48
CA SER A 663 34.10 -21.93 25.65
C SER A 663 34.57 -20.83 24.69
N TYR A 664 33.97 -20.73 23.50
CA TYR A 664 34.28 -19.68 22.53
C TYR A 664 33.78 -18.28 22.92
N ALA A 665 32.90 -18.18 23.92
CA ALA A 665 32.26 -16.93 24.35
C ALA A 665 32.73 -16.46 25.73
N THR A 666 33.54 -17.24 26.45
CA THR A 666 33.91 -16.99 27.84
C THR A 666 34.52 -15.60 28.05
N ASP A 667 35.54 -15.25 27.27
CA ASP A 667 36.24 -13.95 27.39
C ASP A 667 35.32 -12.77 27.01
N GLN A 668 34.44 -12.98 26.02
CA GLN A 668 33.49 -11.97 25.59
C GLN A 668 32.40 -11.74 26.63
N VAL A 669 31.93 -12.79 27.31
CA VAL A 669 31.00 -12.64 28.43
C VAL A 669 31.68 -11.85 29.55
N ILE A 670 32.89 -12.21 29.98
CA ILE A 670 33.65 -11.46 30.99
C ILE A 670 33.74 -9.97 30.61
N THR A 671 34.11 -9.69 29.37
CA THR A 671 34.25 -8.32 28.87
C THR A 671 32.94 -7.56 28.88
N ALA A 672 31.87 -8.16 28.35
CA ALA A 672 30.56 -7.53 28.30
C ALA A 672 29.97 -7.29 29.69
N THR A 673 30.18 -8.21 30.64
CA THR A 673 29.75 -8.04 32.04
C THR A 673 30.46 -6.86 32.67
N LYS A 674 31.79 -6.73 32.50
CA LYS A 674 32.54 -5.59 33.04
C LYS A 674 32.23 -4.25 32.41
N LYS A 675 31.84 -4.25 31.14
CA LYS A 675 31.37 -3.06 30.43
C LYS A 675 29.89 -2.74 30.69
N LEU A 676 29.23 -3.48 31.58
CA LEU A 676 27.80 -3.34 31.89
C LEU A 676 26.88 -3.54 30.67
N ILE A 677 27.35 -4.27 29.65
CA ILE A 677 26.62 -4.55 28.41
C ILE A 677 25.57 -5.64 28.60
N VAL A 678 25.81 -6.59 29.52
CA VAL A 678 24.91 -7.72 29.74
C VAL A 678 23.67 -7.27 30.51
N VAL A 679 22.50 -7.49 29.89
CA VAL A 679 21.18 -7.25 30.50
C VAL A 679 20.39 -8.55 30.56
N ASN A 680 20.09 -9.03 31.76
CA ASN A 680 19.46 -10.31 32.06
C ASN A 680 18.11 -10.11 32.74
N SER A 681 17.03 -10.54 32.07
CA SER A 681 15.67 -10.48 32.58
C SER A 681 15.00 -11.86 32.46
N PRO A 682 14.17 -12.28 33.44
CA PRO A 682 13.86 -11.58 34.69
C PRO A 682 14.91 -11.76 35.80
N ASP A 683 15.85 -12.68 35.64
CA ASP A 683 16.86 -13.02 36.65
C ASP A 683 18.25 -12.59 36.22
N GLN A 684 18.85 -11.62 36.92
CA GLN A 684 20.19 -11.12 36.65
C GLN A 684 21.27 -12.23 36.65
N ARG A 685 21.08 -13.28 37.44
CA ARG A 685 22.06 -14.38 37.60
C ARG A 685 21.94 -15.46 36.52
N LYS A 686 21.03 -15.32 35.55
CA LYS A 686 20.80 -16.30 34.48
C LYS A 686 21.06 -15.72 33.10
N LEU A 687 22.22 -16.07 32.51
CA LEU A 687 22.62 -15.59 31.19
C LEU A 687 21.82 -16.25 30.06
N ASN A 688 21.44 -17.52 30.22
CA ASN A 688 20.81 -18.39 29.22
C ASN A 688 21.56 -18.38 27.86
N PRO A 689 22.86 -18.68 27.84
CA PRO A 689 23.77 -18.36 26.73
C PRO A 689 23.40 -19.05 25.41
N VAL A 690 22.83 -20.26 25.47
CA VAL A 690 22.49 -21.08 24.29
C VAL A 690 21.10 -20.81 23.73
N ARG A 691 20.26 -20.03 24.43
CA ARG A 691 18.89 -19.71 24.00
C ARG A 691 18.89 -18.63 22.92
N GLU A 692 17.94 -18.73 21.99
CA GLU A 692 17.62 -17.68 21.02
C GLU A 692 17.17 -16.39 21.72
N ALA A 693 17.84 -15.28 21.37
CA ALA A 693 17.58 -13.96 21.91
C ALA A 693 16.29 -13.36 21.34
N THR A 694 15.57 -12.61 22.16
CA THR A 694 14.43 -11.81 21.72
C THR A 694 14.86 -10.42 21.23
N ARG A 695 13.97 -9.74 20.51
CA ARG A 695 14.18 -8.36 20.05
C ARG A 695 14.43 -7.39 21.20
N GLY A 696 13.70 -7.53 22.31
CA GLY A 696 13.89 -6.71 23.51
C GLY A 696 15.25 -6.94 24.19
N GLU A 697 15.70 -8.18 24.25
CA GLU A 697 17.02 -8.54 24.79
C GLU A 697 18.16 -7.94 23.99
N VAL A 698 18.06 -8.03 22.66
CA VAL A 698 19.06 -7.45 21.77
C VAL A 698 19.04 -5.94 21.83
N ALA A 699 17.86 -5.30 21.89
CA ALA A 699 17.75 -3.85 22.05
C ALA A 699 18.45 -3.38 23.33
N ALA A 700 18.23 -4.06 24.46
CA ALA A 700 18.87 -3.70 25.74
C ALA A 700 20.40 -3.81 25.68
N MET A 701 20.95 -4.91 25.14
CA MET A 701 22.40 -5.10 25.03
C MET A 701 23.05 -4.13 24.02
N VAL A 702 22.38 -3.84 22.89
CA VAL A 702 22.85 -2.85 21.92
C VAL A 702 22.86 -1.45 22.52
N TYR A 703 21.81 -1.08 23.27
CA TYR A 703 21.75 0.20 23.97
C TYR A 703 22.91 0.36 24.96
N GLN A 704 23.16 -0.64 25.81
CA GLN A 704 24.28 -0.59 26.75
C GLN A 704 25.64 -0.52 26.05
N ALA A 705 25.81 -1.25 24.94
CA ALA A 705 27.02 -1.15 24.14
C ALA A 705 27.22 0.26 23.53
N LEU A 706 26.14 0.93 23.10
CA LEU A 706 26.23 2.31 22.60
C LEU A 706 26.52 3.32 23.73
N LEU A 707 26.01 3.07 24.94
CA LEU A 707 26.31 3.85 26.14
C LEU A 707 27.80 3.73 26.52
N ASP A 708 28.35 2.51 26.49
CA ASP A 708 29.79 2.26 26.70
C ASP A 708 30.67 2.99 25.68
N GLN A 709 30.24 3.03 24.40
CA GLN A 709 30.94 3.75 23.35
C GLN A 709 30.75 5.28 23.42
N GLY A 710 29.94 5.78 24.36
CA GLY A 710 29.60 7.21 24.47
C GLY A 710 28.77 7.75 23.31
N THR A 711 28.20 6.87 22.48
CA THR A 711 27.27 7.25 21.40
C THR A 711 25.92 7.64 21.98
N LEU A 712 25.48 6.93 23.01
CA LEU A 712 24.38 7.34 23.88
C LEU A 712 24.93 7.85 25.20
N THR A 713 24.25 8.80 25.82
CA THR A 713 24.65 9.37 27.12
C THR A 713 23.60 9.19 28.21
N ALA A 714 22.35 8.89 27.83
CA ALA A 714 21.27 8.64 28.78
C ALA A 714 21.37 7.22 29.34
N ALA A 715 21.74 7.09 30.62
CA ALA A 715 21.70 5.80 31.29
C ALA A 715 20.24 5.36 31.53
N VAL A 716 19.97 4.07 31.30
CA VAL A 716 18.69 3.43 31.64
C VAL A 716 18.80 2.85 33.05
N ASN A 717 17.88 3.20 33.94
CA ASN A 717 17.88 2.69 35.31
C ASN A 717 17.13 1.36 35.37
N SER A 718 17.82 0.27 35.09
CA SER A 718 17.22 -1.06 35.04
C SER A 718 17.86 -2.02 36.04
N GLU A 719 17.02 -2.68 36.82
CA GLU A 719 17.40 -3.81 37.67
C GLU A 719 17.83 -5.06 36.88
N TYR A 720 17.83 -5.04 35.55
CA TYR A 720 18.26 -6.17 34.73
C TYR A 720 19.69 -6.02 34.21
N ILE A 721 20.31 -4.84 34.37
CA ILE A 721 21.71 -4.63 34.02
C ILE A 721 22.56 -5.39 35.04
N VAL A 722 23.42 -6.28 34.57
CA VAL A 722 24.28 -7.09 35.43
C VAL A 722 25.45 -6.22 35.91
N VAL A 723 25.39 -5.79 37.17
CA VAL A 723 26.46 -5.02 37.82
C VAL A 723 27.32 -5.98 38.64
N GLY A 724 28.62 -5.98 38.36
CA GLY A 724 29.62 -6.90 38.95
C GLY A 724 30.65 -6.23 39.82
#